data_AF-A0A1M3KZP9-F1
#
_entry.id   AF-A0A1M3KZP9-F1
#
_cell.length_a   1.000
_cell.length_b   1.000
_cell.length_c   1.000
_cell.angle_alpha   90.00
_cell.angle_beta   90.00
_cell.angle_gamma   90.00
#
_symmetry.space_group_name_H-M   'P 1'
#
loop_
_entity.id
_entity.type
_entity.pdbx_description
1 polymer ?
#
loop_
_entity_poly.entity_id
_entity_poly.type
_entity_poly.pdbx_seq_one_letter_code
_entity_poly.pdbx_strand_id
1 'polypeptide(L)'
;MSQNPVLIPKQPEMTAAEDYFRLRKEGIGYIEGMASEQWTDYNTHDPGITTLEALCYAITDLAYRTGWNIEDLLAGSADQPFFTARDILTINPLTPDDYRRLLIDIESVRNAWIVCKECSCGQKIDDVAPKGLYDVLLELESHELYGDLNDRKITRTYNIELDGRYQTLTVELRFPEWSLVDQAGYDAFVDGAGDPANITLTKFSRSSVDNNVIGNEELRKNWRNVFFISYAMDVDGSSVEIRNVSVRLFSGNGVKNATTVSDLADLFIDASTNGFVGTYRNKRREVKASVAAAVSSLHGHRNLDEDYCSVSVIGVEDIAACADVEVASDADIERVQAEIWFRIERYLNPGVPFHSLQELRDQGVAVEDIFNGPVLDNGFIRDEDLAASGLKTVIRISDIINLLMDIDGVVAISNMQLTKYDAQGNVVKGSADPAWSGGMPIFDPNRVSASWLMYVTERHLPRLYHNLSNVHFIKNGLPFDARQDEAYDTLMELRGVAERSKIRNAAKDLPIPEGTKRSMDDVSPVQYSFPLVYGIGRHGLPTHASTLRRAQARQLKAYLMVFEQILGNCFAQIAHVADLFALRPDVDRTYFHRLLSESVIAGYDDLVDNLTDAALATMVETVPEFHERRNRFLDHVMARFGEQFGEYALLMTNWKGERIGNQRLIEDKVSFLKAYPAISGKRAKAFDYRKEPALASNYPGIRKRVSLLLGFPNLRFEWTIAGTDPGPFIIGPYQLVDGNDAVWFEGDVNVSAPTAYEAQKAAYDALLVRMTLPTAYQIQAGGGQYAVVLLRADASQLGAYPVAFDTLEGARGLVDELIAWASNERAIVVEHLLLRPKFPGDALYPDCGSDDAQADCGCDTCSGHDPYSFRLTFVMPGWSAPYNGNMDLRGFANRTIQYETPSHLLPKVCWVGNDGFVENVCDPIVGQLADLLEEKGVTISGSRPTCTEARDCATVIYLAFTKTFSEWYEGKTLDYIDTDVLTTALTTIFDAIEPEELTCTTDIALIWNQIEALLLPHFHFIALYGWQFERFENAWELWLDANARIDWMEERLHDRTEAILLNGLLQGPPSALCECAASIVEAYGQNFRAWMETNIAAGRAFTDFQPFVPQPVVLCSGMTFRPGTATAIGNMLAERYASYAEASYRLWVVLHLLHNLRNVYPGATLHDCDDGSDLNPVRLGSTALGNYVSGSAPVTPVVNAPVVETPVVEAMRSASPAKKKKPRSKNRTPNTK
;
A
#
# COMPACT_ATOMS: atom_id res chain seq x y z
N MET A 1 36.60 18.39 9.23
CA MET A 1 37.74 17.63 9.79
C MET A 1 39.01 18.05 9.09
N SER A 2 40.07 18.44 9.81
CA SER A 2 41.39 18.67 9.20
C SER A 2 41.95 17.30 8.81
N GLN A 3 42.04 17.02 7.50
CA GLN A 3 42.74 15.83 7.03
C GLN A 3 44.20 15.95 7.50
N ASN A 4 44.62 15.03 8.36
CA ASN A 4 46.04 14.85 8.65
C ASN A 4 46.78 14.66 7.31
N PRO A 5 47.98 15.26 7.15
CA PRO A 5 48.73 15.09 5.92
C PRO A 5 48.97 13.60 5.65
N VAL A 6 48.60 13.15 4.45
CA VAL A 6 48.85 11.78 3.99
C VAL A 6 50.36 11.59 3.90
N LEU A 7 50.92 10.85 4.85
CA LEU A 7 52.34 10.51 4.89
C LEU A 7 52.54 9.20 4.13
N ILE A 8 53.38 9.22 3.09
CA ILE A 8 53.83 7.99 2.42
C ILE A 8 54.98 7.42 3.28
N PRO A 9 54.81 6.27 3.96
CA PRO A 9 55.85 5.70 4.79
C PRO A 9 57.03 5.28 3.92
N LYS A 10 58.26 5.57 4.38
CA LYS A 10 59.51 5.14 3.69
C LYS A 10 59.62 3.62 3.58
N GLN A 11 59.00 2.90 4.51
CA GLN A 11 58.87 1.45 4.51
C GLN A 11 57.40 1.15 4.76
N PRO A 12 56.60 0.91 3.71
CA PRO A 12 55.22 0.46 3.90
C PRO A 12 55.23 -0.89 4.61
N GLU A 13 54.32 -1.10 5.55
CA GLU A 13 54.05 -2.43 6.09
C GLU A 13 53.41 -3.25 4.98
N MET A 14 54.19 -4.17 4.40
CA MET A 14 53.71 -5.10 3.38
C MET A 14 53.00 -6.26 4.05
N THR A 15 51.89 -6.71 3.45
CA THR A 15 51.29 -7.98 3.87
C THR A 15 52.24 -9.14 3.54
N ALA A 16 52.03 -10.29 4.18
CA ALA A 16 52.86 -11.47 3.94
C ALA A 16 52.93 -11.90 2.46
N ALA A 17 51.85 -11.68 1.71
CA ALA A 17 51.73 -12.03 0.30
C ALA A 17 52.33 -10.98 -0.65
N GLU A 18 52.61 -9.77 -0.16
CA GLU A 18 53.33 -8.72 -0.92
C GLU A 18 54.83 -8.76 -0.64
N ASP A 19 55.26 -9.40 0.46
CA ASP A 19 56.68 -9.61 0.78
C ASP A 19 57.26 -10.78 -0.02
N TYR A 20 57.91 -10.43 -1.13
CA TYR A 20 58.63 -11.37 -1.99
C TYR A 20 59.62 -12.28 -1.23
N PHE A 21 60.42 -11.72 -0.32
CA PHE A 21 61.47 -12.49 0.36
C PHE A 21 60.86 -13.51 1.32
N ARG A 22 59.76 -13.14 1.96
CA ARG A 22 58.98 -14.05 2.77
C ARG A 22 58.35 -15.16 1.95
N LEU A 23 57.66 -14.85 0.84
CA LEU A 23 57.08 -15.86 -0.06
C LEU A 23 58.13 -16.85 -0.56
N ARG A 24 59.29 -16.34 -0.96
CA ARG A 24 60.42 -17.17 -1.39
C ARG A 24 60.90 -18.10 -0.29
N LYS A 25 61.04 -17.59 0.94
CA LYS A 25 61.45 -18.39 2.10
C LYS A 25 60.44 -19.49 2.42
N GLU A 26 59.14 -19.18 2.38
CA GLU A 26 58.07 -20.15 2.59
C GLU A 26 58.06 -21.20 1.47
N GLY A 27 58.20 -20.79 0.21
CA GLY A 27 58.32 -21.67 -0.95
C GLY A 27 59.49 -22.66 -0.85
N ILE A 28 60.67 -22.19 -0.42
CA ILE A 28 61.82 -23.07 -0.15
C ILE A 28 61.51 -24.04 1.00
N GLY A 29 60.88 -23.55 2.08
CA GLY A 29 60.47 -24.42 3.19
C GLY A 29 59.52 -25.54 2.76
N TYR A 30 58.61 -25.26 1.82
CA TYR A 30 57.75 -26.29 1.21
C TYR A 30 58.55 -27.32 0.41
N ILE A 31 59.55 -26.88 -0.37
CA ILE A 31 60.44 -27.78 -1.11
C ILE A 31 61.26 -28.66 -0.14
N GLU A 32 61.86 -28.08 0.89
CA GLU A 32 62.61 -28.80 1.93
C GLU A 32 61.75 -29.87 2.61
N GLY A 33 60.50 -29.51 2.96
CA GLY A 33 59.57 -30.42 3.63
C GLY A 33 59.09 -31.57 2.75
N MET A 34 58.91 -31.34 1.43
CA MET A 34 58.37 -32.35 0.51
C MET A 34 59.42 -33.16 -0.23
N ALA A 35 60.61 -32.61 -0.47
CA ALA A 35 61.57 -33.16 -1.43
C ALA A 35 63.04 -33.12 -0.98
N SER A 36 63.34 -32.90 0.31
CA SER A 36 64.73 -32.80 0.80
C SER A 36 65.63 -33.99 0.51
N GLU A 37 65.07 -35.19 0.29
CA GLU A 37 65.86 -36.37 -0.12
C GLU A 37 66.29 -36.34 -1.60
N GLN A 38 65.51 -35.69 -2.48
CA GLN A 38 65.73 -35.69 -3.93
C GLN A 38 66.26 -34.35 -4.45
N TRP A 39 65.77 -33.24 -3.90
CA TRP A 39 66.18 -31.88 -4.23
C TRP A 39 66.89 -31.27 -3.02
N THR A 40 68.23 -31.25 -3.08
CA THR A 40 69.11 -30.86 -1.96
C THR A 40 69.80 -29.50 -2.16
N ASP A 41 69.67 -28.90 -3.34
CA ASP A 41 70.26 -27.61 -3.69
C ASP A 41 69.20 -26.52 -3.82
N TYR A 42 69.19 -25.57 -2.89
CA TYR A 42 68.22 -24.46 -2.84
C TYR A 42 68.83 -23.10 -3.22
N ASN A 43 69.99 -23.13 -3.88
CA ASN A 43 70.69 -21.91 -4.28
C ASN A 43 70.10 -21.29 -5.54
N THR A 44 70.37 -20.00 -5.76
CA THR A 44 69.82 -19.20 -6.88
C THR A 44 70.26 -19.65 -8.28
N HIS A 45 71.22 -20.58 -8.37
CA HIS A 45 71.67 -21.12 -9.66
C HIS A 45 70.84 -22.32 -10.12
N ASP A 46 70.03 -22.91 -9.23
CA ASP A 46 69.12 -24.00 -9.55
C ASP A 46 67.93 -23.46 -10.37
N PRO A 47 67.64 -24.01 -11.56
CA PRO A 47 66.50 -23.59 -12.39
C PRO A 47 65.13 -23.71 -11.71
N GLY A 48 64.94 -24.69 -10.83
CA GLY A 48 63.71 -24.82 -10.05
C GLY A 48 63.55 -23.70 -9.03
N ILE A 49 64.64 -23.26 -8.38
CA ILE A 49 64.61 -22.09 -7.49
C ILE A 49 64.34 -20.81 -8.28
N THR A 50 64.94 -20.64 -9.47
CA THR A 50 64.62 -19.48 -10.33
C THR A 50 63.15 -19.48 -10.77
N THR A 51 62.55 -20.66 -10.95
CA THR A 51 61.11 -20.79 -11.28
C THR A 51 60.25 -20.38 -10.09
N LEU A 52 60.59 -20.86 -8.89
CA LEU A 52 59.92 -20.44 -7.66
C LEU A 52 60.01 -18.92 -7.47
N GLU A 53 61.19 -18.33 -7.66
CA GLU A 53 61.39 -16.88 -7.55
C GLU A 53 60.50 -16.10 -8.53
N ALA A 54 60.39 -16.53 -9.78
CA ALA A 54 59.52 -15.89 -10.76
C ALA A 54 58.04 -15.99 -10.38
N LEU A 55 57.61 -17.15 -9.86
CA LEU A 55 56.25 -17.36 -9.37
C LEU A 55 55.96 -16.52 -8.11
N CYS A 56 56.89 -16.43 -7.16
CA CYS A 56 56.76 -15.57 -5.99
C CYS A 56 56.55 -14.11 -6.40
N TYR A 57 57.29 -13.62 -7.40
CA TYR A 57 57.10 -12.27 -7.93
C TYR A 57 55.70 -12.09 -8.55
N ALA A 58 55.22 -13.04 -9.35
CA ALA A 58 53.87 -12.97 -9.91
C ALA A 58 52.77 -12.96 -8.82
N ILE A 59 52.96 -13.73 -7.74
CA ILE A 59 52.04 -13.73 -6.58
C ILE A 59 52.03 -12.36 -5.89
N THR A 60 53.16 -11.64 -5.82
CA THR A 60 53.16 -10.28 -5.25
C THR A 60 52.33 -9.28 -6.05
N ASP A 61 52.27 -9.40 -7.39
CA ASP A 61 51.38 -8.57 -8.23
C ASP A 61 49.90 -8.94 -7.97
N LEU A 62 49.59 -10.23 -7.87
CA LEU A 62 48.24 -10.68 -7.51
C LEU A 62 47.81 -10.11 -6.15
N ALA A 63 48.67 -10.21 -5.13
CA ALA A 63 48.42 -9.67 -3.79
C ALA A 63 48.21 -8.15 -3.82
N TYR A 64 49.06 -7.43 -4.55
CA TYR A 64 48.94 -5.98 -4.74
C TYR A 64 47.58 -5.57 -5.32
N ARG A 65 47.08 -6.29 -6.34
CA ARG A 65 45.77 -6.01 -6.95
C ARG A 65 44.61 -6.36 -6.03
N THR A 66 44.72 -7.45 -5.26
CA THR A 66 43.70 -7.78 -4.24
C THR A 66 43.64 -6.77 -3.10
N GLY A 67 44.71 -6.01 -2.86
CA GLY A 67 44.80 -4.97 -1.84
C GLY A 67 44.27 -3.59 -2.28
N TRP A 68 43.72 -3.45 -3.48
CA TRP A 68 43.10 -2.20 -3.92
C TRP A 68 41.84 -1.88 -3.10
N ASN A 69 41.46 -0.60 -3.06
CA ASN A 69 40.26 -0.16 -2.36
C ASN A 69 39.02 -0.89 -2.88
N ILE A 70 38.09 -1.22 -1.97
CA ILE A 70 36.89 -1.97 -2.34
C ILE A 70 36.01 -1.21 -3.34
N GLU A 71 36.00 0.13 -3.28
CA GLU A 71 35.29 0.96 -4.25
C GLU A 71 35.81 0.71 -5.67
N ASP A 72 37.13 0.62 -5.84
CA ASP A 72 37.77 0.38 -7.14
C ASP A 72 37.55 -1.05 -7.63
N LEU A 73 37.55 -2.05 -6.72
CA LEU A 73 37.31 -3.46 -7.04
C LEU A 73 35.87 -3.73 -7.49
N LEU A 74 34.91 -2.96 -6.97
CA LEU A 74 33.49 -3.07 -7.32
C LEU A 74 33.06 -2.13 -8.45
N ALA A 75 33.94 -1.24 -8.90
CA ALA A 75 33.64 -0.23 -9.90
C ALA A 75 33.29 -0.83 -11.28
N GLY A 76 32.20 -0.36 -11.88
CA GLY A 76 31.85 -0.63 -13.27
C GLY A 76 30.88 -1.80 -13.52
N SER A 77 30.32 -2.41 -12.47
CA SER A 77 29.18 -3.34 -12.59
C SER A 77 27.89 -2.61 -12.17
N ALA A 78 26.92 -2.54 -13.08
CA ALA A 78 25.57 -2.03 -12.79
C ALA A 78 24.76 -3.07 -11.98
N ASP A 79 23.67 -2.64 -11.32
CA ASP A 79 22.74 -3.49 -10.57
C ASP A 79 23.35 -4.24 -9.35
N GLN A 80 24.00 -3.51 -8.45
CA GLN A 80 24.45 -4.06 -7.16
C GLN A 80 23.40 -3.86 -6.05
N PRO A 81 23.31 -4.78 -5.05
CA PRO A 81 22.35 -4.70 -3.95
C PRO A 81 22.74 -3.67 -2.87
N PHE A 82 23.45 -2.60 -3.24
CA PHE A 82 23.91 -1.56 -2.32
C PHE A 82 22.94 -0.38 -2.34
N PHE A 83 21.76 -0.60 -1.77
CA PHE A 83 20.73 0.44 -1.63
C PHE A 83 21.19 1.58 -0.74
N THR A 84 20.69 2.78 -0.99
CA THR A 84 21.01 3.94 -0.18
C THR A 84 20.29 3.91 1.18
N ALA A 85 20.76 4.72 2.12
CA ALA A 85 20.13 4.81 3.45
C ALA A 85 18.67 5.28 3.34
N ARG A 86 18.39 6.26 2.47
CA ARG A 86 17.03 6.75 2.24
C ARG A 86 16.09 5.66 1.72
N ASP A 87 16.57 4.78 0.84
CA ASP A 87 15.73 3.74 0.25
C ASP A 87 15.48 2.54 1.16
N ILE A 88 16.43 2.22 2.06
CA ILE A 88 16.39 0.98 2.86
C ILE A 88 15.96 1.18 4.32
N LEU A 89 16.19 2.36 4.90
CA LEU A 89 15.89 2.63 6.32
C LEU A 89 14.53 3.30 6.52
N THR A 90 14.03 4.01 5.50
CA THR A 90 12.72 4.65 5.58
C THR A 90 11.60 3.63 5.33
N ILE A 91 10.44 3.88 5.95
CA ILE A 91 9.28 2.99 5.87
C ILE A 91 8.01 3.78 5.54
N ASN A 92 6.96 3.09 5.09
CA ASN A 92 5.63 3.67 5.06
C ASN A 92 5.23 4.14 6.48
N PRO A 93 4.57 5.30 6.65
CA PRO A 93 4.19 5.78 7.97
C PRO A 93 3.31 4.76 8.70
N LEU A 94 3.73 4.37 9.90
CA LEU A 94 3.03 3.36 10.69
C LEU A 94 2.40 3.96 11.95
N THR A 95 3.06 4.92 12.58
CA THR A 95 2.58 5.55 13.82
C THR A 95 1.87 6.87 13.54
N PRO A 96 1.03 7.37 14.49
CA PRO A 96 0.46 8.72 14.39
C PRO A 96 1.53 9.81 14.22
N ASP A 97 2.72 9.64 14.81
CA ASP A 97 3.83 10.58 14.66
C ASP A 97 4.44 10.53 13.25
N ASP A 98 4.51 9.35 12.63
CA ASP A 98 4.99 9.21 11.25
C ASP A 98 4.07 9.90 10.26
N TYR A 99 2.76 9.64 10.35
CA TYR A 99 1.79 10.33 9.51
C TYR A 99 1.79 11.83 9.78
N ARG A 100 2.04 12.25 11.02
CA ARG A 100 2.21 13.67 11.36
C ARG A 100 3.43 14.26 10.63
N ARG A 101 4.59 13.58 10.62
CA ARG A 101 5.77 14.00 9.84
C ARG A 101 5.45 14.08 8.34
N LEU A 102 4.77 13.07 7.80
CA LEU A 102 4.34 13.03 6.40
C LEU A 102 3.45 14.23 6.04
N LEU A 103 2.49 14.57 6.91
CA LEU A 103 1.59 15.70 6.69
C LEU A 103 2.31 17.05 6.79
N ILE A 104 3.20 17.23 7.76
CA ILE A 104 3.97 18.47 7.95
C ILE A 104 4.89 18.75 6.76
N ASP A 105 5.36 17.71 6.07
CA ASP A 105 6.18 17.85 4.87
C ASP A 105 5.41 18.44 3.67
N ILE A 106 4.07 18.38 3.66
CA ILE A 106 3.23 19.01 2.62
C ILE A 106 3.34 20.54 2.75
N GLU A 107 3.65 21.24 1.67
CA GLU A 107 3.94 22.69 1.67
C GLU A 107 2.91 23.54 2.42
N SER A 108 1.62 23.30 2.20
CA SER A 108 0.50 24.05 2.79
C SER A 108 0.19 23.72 4.27
N VAL A 109 0.83 22.70 4.85
CA VAL A 109 0.58 22.24 6.21
C VAL A 109 1.72 22.68 7.13
N ARG A 110 1.38 23.37 8.21
CA ARG A 110 2.30 23.83 9.26
C ARG A 110 2.49 22.79 10.35
N ASN A 111 1.38 22.15 10.76
CA ASN A 111 1.35 21.11 11.78
C ASN A 111 0.16 20.18 11.54
N ALA A 112 0.18 18.99 12.13
CA ALA A 112 -0.94 18.05 12.05
C ALA A 112 -1.05 17.25 13.34
N TRP A 113 -2.22 16.68 13.61
CA TRP A 113 -2.44 15.74 14.71
C TRP A 113 -3.37 14.64 14.28
N ILE A 114 -3.06 13.43 14.72
CA ILE A 114 -3.78 12.22 14.34
C ILE A 114 -4.25 11.57 15.62
N VAL A 115 -5.56 11.46 15.73
CA VAL A 115 -6.22 11.07 16.97
C VAL A 115 -6.99 9.78 16.72
N CYS A 116 -6.63 8.71 17.42
CA CYS A 116 -7.38 7.46 17.40
C CYS A 116 -8.81 7.72 17.89
N LYS A 117 -9.79 7.24 17.13
CA LYS A 117 -11.20 7.35 17.50
C LYS A 117 -11.61 6.08 18.25
N GLU A 118 -12.21 6.25 19.43
CA GLU A 118 -12.72 5.12 20.23
C GLU A 118 -14.08 4.59 19.73
N CYS A 119 -14.71 5.28 18.77
CA CYS A 119 -16.00 4.90 18.17
C CYS A 119 -15.96 5.09 16.66
N SER A 120 -16.76 4.31 15.92
CA SER A 120 -16.95 4.46 14.48
C SER A 120 -17.41 5.87 14.09
N CYS A 121 -17.28 6.24 12.81
CA CYS A 121 -17.82 7.51 12.28
C CYS A 121 -19.38 7.56 12.24
N GLY A 122 -20.01 6.76 13.09
CA GLY A 122 -21.42 6.57 13.41
C GLY A 122 -21.45 5.78 14.74
N GLN A 123 -22.52 5.90 15.53
CA GLN A 123 -22.62 5.31 16.88
C GLN A 123 -22.26 3.81 16.96
N LYS A 124 -22.10 3.33 18.21
CA LYS A 124 -21.93 1.89 18.54
C LYS A 124 -22.87 1.02 17.70
N ILE A 125 -22.30 0.01 17.05
CA ILE A 125 -23.03 -0.96 16.23
C ILE A 125 -23.31 -2.15 17.14
N ASP A 126 -24.53 -2.33 17.64
CA ASP A 126 -24.91 -3.51 18.46
C ASP A 126 -23.84 -3.88 19.53
N ASP A 127 -23.40 -2.89 20.33
CA ASP A 127 -22.33 -2.98 21.35
C ASP A 127 -20.86 -3.13 20.84
N VAL A 128 -20.62 -3.14 19.52
CA VAL A 128 -19.29 -3.15 18.89
C VAL A 128 -18.82 -1.73 18.55
N ALA A 129 -17.55 -1.43 18.86
CA ALA A 129 -16.88 -0.18 18.49
C ALA A 129 -15.60 -0.50 17.68
N PRO A 130 -15.66 -0.43 16.34
CA PRO A 130 -14.50 -0.67 15.48
C PRO A 130 -13.32 0.26 15.83
N LYS A 131 -12.12 -0.31 15.81
CA LYS A 131 -10.82 0.31 16.05
C LYS A 131 -10.06 0.48 14.72
N GLY A 132 -8.91 1.14 14.75
CA GLY A 132 -8.13 1.44 13.55
C GLY A 132 -8.66 2.65 12.76
N LEU A 133 -9.49 3.49 13.40
CA LEU A 133 -10.03 4.71 12.82
C LEU A 133 -9.37 5.96 13.41
N TYR A 134 -9.06 6.93 12.55
CA TYR A 134 -8.35 8.14 12.94
C TYR A 134 -9.10 9.41 12.52
N ASP A 135 -9.14 10.42 13.40
CA ASP A 135 -9.46 11.80 13.04
C ASP A 135 -8.15 12.57 12.83
N VAL A 136 -8.05 13.30 11.71
CA VAL A 136 -6.88 14.10 11.35
C VAL A 136 -7.22 15.58 11.45
N LEU A 137 -6.41 16.30 12.21
CA LEU A 137 -6.52 17.74 12.43
C LEU A 137 -5.31 18.42 11.80
N LEU A 138 -5.56 19.37 10.91
CA LEU A 138 -4.52 20.10 10.17
C LEU A 138 -4.41 21.53 10.68
N GLU A 139 -3.20 21.96 10.99
CA GLU A 139 -2.84 23.38 11.02
C GLU A 139 -2.22 23.73 9.68
N LEU A 140 -2.89 24.58 8.91
CA LEU A 140 -2.41 25.09 7.63
C LEU A 140 -1.47 26.28 7.81
N GLU A 141 -0.58 26.48 6.85
CA GLU A 141 0.24 27.68 6.76
C GLU A 141 -0.63 28.92 6.52
N SER A 142 -0.16 30.08 6.98
CA SER A 142 -0.83 31.35 6.67
C SER A 142 -0.63 31.72 5.21
N HIS A 143 -1.65 32.30 4.58
CA HIS A 143 -1.58 32.78 3.22
C HIS A 143 -1.31 34.29 3.16
N GLU A 144 -0.43 34.74 2.27
CA GLU A 144 -0.02 36.15 2.16
C GLU A 144 -1.21 37.11 2.00
N LEU A 145 -2.20 36.74 1.17
CA LEU A 145 -3.37 37.58 0.87
C LEU A 145 -4.57 37.37 1.81
N TYR A 146 -4.70 36.19 2.43
CA TYR A 146 -5.93 35.78 3.12
C TYR A 146 -5.73 35.56 4.64
N GLY A 147 -4.49 35.73 5.12
CA GLY A 147 -4.13 35.59 6.52
C GLY A 147 -4.13 34.14 6.99
N ASP A 148 -4.46 33.93 8.26
CA ASP A 148 -4.51 32.60 8.88
C ASP A 148 -5.63 31.74 8.26
N LEU A 149 -5.27 30.69 7.52
CA LEU A 149 -6.23 29.78 6.89
C LEU A 149 -7.00 28.91 7.90
N ASN A 150 -6.56 28.88 9.17
CA ASN A 150 -7.13 28.03 10.21
C ASN A 150 -8.39 28.60 10.86
N ASP A 151 -8.66 29.89 10.68
CA ASP A 151 -9.85 30.54 11.19
C ASP A 151 -10.84 30.93 10.08
N ARG A 152 -12.08 31.24 10.47
CA ARG A 152 -13.11 31.80 9.56
C ARG A 152 -13.21 33.32 9.72
N LYS A 153 -12.13 33.98 10.13
CA LYS A 153 -12.05 35.40 10.42
C LYS A 153 -11.50 36.14 9.21
N ILE A 154 -12.09 37.30 8.89
CA ILE A 154 -11.57 38.27 7.93
C ILE A 154 -11.46 39.60 8.65
N THR A 155 -10.26 40.16 8.72
CA THR A 155 -9.99 41.45 9.37
C THR A 155 -9.47 42.44 8.34
N ARG A 156 -10.06 43.64 8.31
CA ARG A 156 -9.63 44.73 7.43
C ARG A 156 -9.59 46.05 8.16
N THR A 157 -8.59 46.87 7.84
CA THR A 157 -8.43 48.21 8.41
C THR A 157 -8.67 49.25 7.32
N TYR A 158 -9.59 50.17 7.59
CA TYR A 158 -9.95 51.29 6.73
C TYR A 158 -9.44 52.60 7.34
N ASN A 159 -8.90 53.48 6.51
CA ASN A 159 -8.50 54.82 6.94
C ASN A 159 -9.67 55.78 6.72
N ILE A 160 -10.20 56.33 7.80
CA ILE A 160 -11.29 57.30 7.81
C ILE A 160 -10.71 58.68 8.07
N GLU A 161 -10.94 59.62 7.16
CA GLU A 161 -10.54 61.01 7.33
C GLU A 161 -11.52 61.74 8.25
N LEU A 162 -11.00 62.29 9.35
CA LEU A 162 -11.75 63.10 10.32
C LEU A 162 -10.94 64.34 10.65
N ASP A 163 -11.52 65.52 10.43
CA ASP A 163 -10.91 66.83 10.73
C ASP A 163 -9.50 67.00 10.13
N GLY A 164 -9.26 66.49 8.91
CA GLY A 164 -7.98 66.57 8.21
C GLY A 164 -6.89 65.60 8.73
N ARG A 165 -7.27 64.60 9.54
CA ARG A 165 -6.39 63.50 9.98
C ARG A 165 -7.01 62.16 9.64
N TYR A 166 -6.20 61.19 9.21
CA TYR A 166 -6.64 59.81 9.03
C TYR A 166 -6.63 59.08 10.38
N GLN A 167 -7.76 58.45 10.72
CA GLN A 167 -7.90 57.54 11.84
C GLN A 167 -8.35 56.17 11.32
N THR A 168 -7.98 55.10 12.01
CA THR A 168 -8.25 53.73 11.55
C THR A 168 -9.58 53.19 12.10
N LEU A 169 -10.30 52.48 11.24
CA LEU A 169 -11.40 51.59 11.59
C LEU A 169 -11.01 50.17 11.21
N THR A 170 -10.76 49.30 12.19
CA THR A 170 -10.56 47.88 11.93
C THR A 170 -11.87 47.14 12.13
N VAL A 171 -12.28 46.41 11.10
CA VAL A 171 -13.50 45.62 11.06
C VAL A 171 -13.12 44.15 10.99
N GLU A 172 -13.68 43.36 11.90
CA GLU A 172 -13.49 41.93 11.98
C GLU A 172 -14.81 41.21 11.76
N LEU A 173 -14.87 40.36 10.73
CA LEU A 173 -15.99 39.46 10.46
C LEU A 173 -15.56 38.04 10.80
N ARG A 174 -16.37 37.30 11.55
CA ARG A 174 -16.20 35.84 11.71
C ARG A 174 -17.40 35.11 11.14
N PHE A 175 -17.13 34.31 10.11
CA PHE A 175 -18.12 33.50 9.43
C PHE A 175 -18.40 32.21 10.24
N PRO A 176 -19.66 31.78 10.34
CA PRO A 176 -20.01 30.53 11.01
C PRO A 176 -19.56 29.31 10.20
N GLU A 177 -19.63 28.13 10.81
CA GLU A 177 -19.57 26.88 10.05
C GLU A 177 -20.96 26.61 9.45
N TRP A 178 -21.13 26.87 8.16
CA TRP A 178 -22.42 26.75 7.48
C TRP A 178 -22.45 25.62 6.43
N SER A 179 -21.29 25.01 6.12
CA SER A 179 -21.21 23.84 5.23
C SER A 179 -22.02 22.64 5.75
N LEU A 180 -22.06 22.46 7.08
CA LEU A 180 -22.84 21.40 7.73
C LEU A 180 -24.37 21.60 7.64
N VAL A 181 -24.82 22.84 7.45
CA VAL A 181 -26.25 23.20 7.43
C VAL A 181 -26.79 23.26 6.01
N ASP A 182 -26.03 23.84 5.08
CA ASP A 182 -26.38 23.97 3.65
C ASP A 182 -25.18 23.63 2.78
N GLN A 183 -24.95 22.33 2.58
CA GLN A 183 -23.84 21.82 1.78
C GLN A 183 -23.94 22.27 0.32
N ALA A 184 -25.12 22.15 -0.28
CA ALA A 184 -25.34 22.52 -1.67
C ALA A 184 -25.06 24.01 -1.91
N GLY A 185 -25.51 24.88 -0.99
CA GLY A 185 -25.19 26.30 -1.02
C GLY A 185 -23.70 26.58 -0.80
N TYR A 186 -23.04 25.84 0.10
CA TYR A 186 -21.60 25.96 0.34
C TYR A 186 -20.76 25.55 -0.87
N ASP A 187 -21.09 24.43 -1.50
CA ASP A 187 -20.41 23.94 -2.69
C ASP A 187 -20.65 24.89 -3.88
N ALA A 188 -21.89 25.38 -4.07
CA ALA A 188 -22.15 26.42 -5.06
C ALA A 188 -21.33 27.69 -4.80
N PHE A 189 -21.20 28.11 -3.53
CA PHE A 189 -20.40 29.27 -3.14
C PHE A 189 -18.90 29.07 -3.39
N VAL A 190 -18.32 27.95 -2.97
CA VAL A 190 -16.88 27.69 -3.07
C VAL A 190 -16.50 27.26 -4.50
N ASP A 191 -17.23 26.34 -5.12
CA ASP A 191 -16.85 25.72 -6.38
C ASP A 191 -17.43 26.41 -7.62
N GLY A 192 -18.46 27.25 -7.46
CA GLY A 192 -19.11 27.93 -8.59
C GLY A 192 -18.13 28.71 -9.47
N ALA A 193 -18.32 28.69 -10.79
CA ALA A 193 -17.38 29.34 -11.72
C ALA A 193 -17.47 30.88 -11.66
N GLY A 194 -18.67 31.42 -11.42
CA GLY A 194 -18.92 32.86 -11.29
C GLY A 194 -18.53 33.43 -9.92
N ASP A 195 -18.20 34.73 -9.87
CA ASP A 195 -18.05 35.47 -8.60
C ASP A 195 -19.42 35.77 -7.96
N PRO A 196 -19.50 35.86 -6.62
CA PRO A 196 -20.74 36.23 -5.94
C PRO A 196 -21.25 37.59 -6.42
N ALA A 197 -22.48 37.60 -6.93
CA ALA A 197 -23.17 38.79 -7.42
C ALA A 197 -24.37 39.14 -6.54
N ASN A 198 -24.89 40.36 -6.67
CA ASN A 198 -26.07 40.84 -5.95
C ASN A 198 -25.99 40.62 -4.43
N ILE A 199 -24.81 40.84 -3.84
CA ILE A 199 -24.60 40.68 -2.41
C ILE A 199 -25.44 41.71 -1.66
N THR A 200 -26.34 41.23 -0.80
CA THR A 200 -27.23 42.07 0.01
C THR A 200 -27.22 41.59 1.46
N LEU A 201 -27.47 42.53 2.39
CA LEU A 201 -27.65 42.19 3.80
C LEU A 201 -29.13 41.92 4.08
N THR A 202 -29.46 40.67 4.39
CA THR A 202 -30.81 40.30 4.85
C THR A 202 -31.02 40.63 6.32
N LYS A 203 -29.92 40.81 7.08
CA LYS A 203 -29.94 41.11 8.50
C LYS A 203 -28.72 41.95 8.90
N PHE A 204 -28.93 42.94 9.77
CA PHE A 204 -27.89 43.58 10.58
C PHE A 204 -28.48 43.93 11.95
N SER A 205 -28.14 43.13 12.98
CA SER A 205 -28.75 43.23 14.31
C SER A 205 -27.76 42.98 15.45
N ARG A 206 -28.24 43.11 16.69
CA ARG A 206 -27.52 42.79 17.93
C ARG A 206 -27.67 41.35 18.41
N SER A 207 -28.54 40.58 17.77
CA SER A 207 -28.95 39.25 18.24
C SER A 207 -28.83 38.25 17.12
N SER A 208 -28.22 37.10 17.38
CA SER A 208 -28.19 35.98 16.43
C SER A 208 -29.58 35.40 16.17
N VAL A 209 -30.55 35.67 17.05
CA VAL A 209 -31.93 35.15 16.95
C VAL A 209 -32.90 36.21 16.41
N ASP A 210 -32.79 37.47 16.85
CA ASP A 210 -33.73 38.53 16.48
C ASP A 210 -33.31 39.29 15.22
N ASN A 211 -34.31 39.61 14.37
CA ASN A 211 -34.13 40.34 13.12
C ASN A 211 -34.34 41.86 13.26
N ASN A 212 -34.29 42.40 14.48
CA ASN A 212 -34.42 43.84 14.70
C ASN A 212 -33.24 44.58 14.06
N VAL A 213 -33.54 45.42 13.07
CA VAL A 213 -32.51 46.22 12.37
C VAL A 213 -31.90 47.23 13.34
N ILE A 214 -30.57 47.28 13.39
CA ILE A 214 -29.85 48.19 14.27
C ILE A 214 -29.87 49.63 13.74
N GLY A 215 -30.09 50.60 14.62
CA GLY A 215 -29.94 52.04 14.32
C GLY A 215 -28.57 52.61 14.70
N ASN A 216 -28.23 53.80 14.21
CA ASN A 216 -26.95 54.49 14.51
C ASN A 216 -26.70 54.69 16.01
N GLU A 217 -27.73 54.96 16.81
CA GLU A 217 -27.59 55.12 18.26
C GLU A 217 -27.22 53.80 18.96
N GLU A 218 -27.88 52.71 18.57
CA GLU A 218 -27.59 51.38 19.10
C GLU A 218 -26.21 50.87 18.69
N LEU A 219 -25.79 51.15 17.45
CA LEU A 219 -24.43 50.88 16.96
C LEU A 219 -23.38 51.55 17.88
N ARG A 220 -23.54 52.85 18.16
CA ARG A 220 -22.60 53.60 19.02
C ARG A 220 -22.63 53.11 20.47
N LYS A 221 -23.81 52.83 21.02
CA LYS A 221 -23.92 52.34 22.41
C LYS A 221 -23.22 51.00 22.61
N ASN A 222 -23.27 50.14 21.60
CA ASN A 222 -22.79 48.76 21.68
C ASN A 222 -21.52 48.52 20.86
N TRP A 223 -20.76 49.56 20.51
CA TRP A 223 -19.60 49.49 19.63
C TRP A 223 -18.56 48.41 19.99
N ARG A 224 -18.42 48.11 21.30
CA ARG A 224 -17.47 47.09 21.82
C ARG A 224 -18.05 45.67 21.86
N ASN A 225 -19.33 45.50 21.56
CA ASN A 225 -20.02 44.22 21.57
C ASN A 225 -20.03 43.61 20.16
N VAL A 226 -20.36 42.32 20.07
CA VAL A 226 -20.55 41.61 18.81
C VAL A 226 -21.89 41.99 18.18
N PHE A 227 -21.90 42.26 16.88
CA PHE A 227 -23.09 42.38 16.05
C PHE A 227 -23.22 41.17 15.12
N PHE A 228 -24.40 40.98 14.52
CA PHE A 228 -24.65 39.87 13.60
C PHE A 228 -25.22 40.38 12.28
N ILE A 229 -24.65 39.90 11.18
CA ILE A 229 -25.14 40.15 9.82
C ILE A 229 -25.48 38.83 9.12
N SER A 230 -26.38 38.90 8.15
CA SER A 230 -26.67 37.79 7.24
C SER A 230 -26.62 38.30 5.80
N TYR A 231 -26.05 37.49 4.92
CA TYR A 231 -25.90 37.77 3.50
C TYR A 231 -26.87 36.96 2.67
N ALA A 232 -27.43 37.55 1.61
CA ALA A 232 -27.97 36.83 0.46
C ALA A 232 -27.23 37.26 -0.80
N MET A 233 -26.91 36.32 -1.67
CA MET A 233 -26.14 36.54 -2.89
C MET A 233 -26.49 35.52 -3.96
N ASP A 234 -26.21 35.86 -5.21
CA ASP A 234 -26.33 34.95 -6.34
C ASP A 234 -24.94 34.41 -6.71
N VAL A 235 -24.80 33.09 -6.79
CA VAL A 235 -23.58 32.42 -7.26
C VAL A 235 -23.97 31.42 -8.33
N ASP A 236 -23.52 31.65 -9.56
CA ASP A 236 -23.71 30.73 -10.69
C ASP A 236 -25.18 30.31 -10.92
N GLY A 237 -26.11 31.27 -10.79
CA GLY A 237 -27.55 31.03 -10.92
C GLY A 237 -28.24 30.44 -9.69
N SER A 238 -27.50 30.15 -8.61
CA SER A 238 -28.03 29.69 -7.32
C SER A 238 -28.08 30.83 -6.30
N SER A 239 -29.18 30.93 -5.56
CA SER A 239 -29.32 31.89 -4.45
C SER A 239 -28.73 31.28 -3.18
N VAL A 240 -27.66 31.88 -2.65
CA VAL A 240 -26.94 31.43 -1.44
C VAL A 240 -27.18 32.41 -0.29
N GLU A 241 -27.45 31.89 0.93
CA GLU A 241 -27.62 32.69 2.14
C GLU A 241 -26.63 32.29 3.24
N ILE A 242 -25.81 33.23 3.72
CA ILE A 242 -24.92 33.02 4.87
C ILE A 242 -25.48 33.77 6.08
N ARG A 243 -25.92 33.04 7.10
CA ARG A 243 -26.60 33.62 8.27
C ARG A 243 -25.67 33.85 9.45
N ASN A 244 -25.93 34.89 10.24
CA ASN A 244 -25.30 35.13 11.55
C ASN A 244 -23.75 35.22 11.53
N VAL A 245 -23.19 35.88 10.52
CA VAL A 245 -21.79 36.32 10.53
C VAL A 245 -21.61 37.35 11.64
N SER A 246 -20.65 37.09 12.53
CA SER A 246 -20.37 37.98 13.66
C SER A 246 -19.47 39.14 13.23
N VAL A 247 -19.75 40.34 13.73
CA VAL A 247 -19.02 41.57 13.41
C VAL A 247 -18.51 42.23 14.69
N ARG A 248 -17.23 42.58 14.72
CA ARG A 248 -16.62 43.41 15.76
C ARG A 248 -15.88 44.59 15.15
N LEU A 249 -15.98 45.75 15.80
CA LEU A 249 -15.41 47.01 15.33
C LEU A 249 -14.38 47.54 16.33
N PHE A 250 -13.22 47.94 15.84
CA PHE A 250 -12.12 48.49 16.64
C PHE A 250 -11.74 49.85 16.08
N SER A 251 -11.88 50.89 16.91
CA SER A 251 -11.52 52.26 16.53
C SER A 251 -11.49 53.20 17.74
N GLY A 252 -10.91 54.39 17.53
CA GLY A 252 -10.99 55.50 18.48
C GLY A 252 -12.40 56.11 18.55
N ASN A 253 -12.66 56.88 19.61
CA ASN A 253 -13.98 57.49 19.85
C ASN A 253 -14.43 58.46 18.72
N GLY A 254 -13.49 59.08 18.01
CA GLY A 254 -13.79 59.95 16.87
C GLY A 254 -14.46 59.20 15.73
N VAL A 255 -13.82 58.12 15.27
CA VAL A 255 -14.33 57.20 14.24
C VAL A 255 -15.65 56.57 14.65
N LYS A 256 -15.77 56.10 15.89
CA LYS A 256 -17.00 55.55 16.45
C LYS A 256 -18.20 56.49 16.31
N ASN A 257 -18.00 57.79 16.53
CA ASN A 257 -19.08 58.77 16.47
C ASN A 257 -19.45 59.13 15.02
N ALA A 258 -18.46 59.12 14.12
CA ALA A 258 -18.63 59.47 12.71
C ALA A 258 -19.25 58.33 11.86
N THR A 259 -18.98 57.06 12.19
CA THR A 259 -19.42 55.90 11.41
C THR A 259 -20.94 55.67 11.54
N THR A 260 -21.64 55.43 10.43
CA THR A 260 -23.06 55.08 10.39
C THR A 260 -23.29 53.62 9.99
N VAL A 261 -24.51 53.12 10.23
CA VAL A 261 -24.94 51.78 9.79
C VAL A 261 -24.89 51.66 8.26
N SER A 262 -25.19 52.74 7.53
CA SER A 262 -25.13 52.74 6.06
C SER A 262 -23.69 52.58 5.57
N ASP A 263 -22.74 53.31 6.17
CA ASP A 263 -21.33 53.23 5.78
C ASP A 263 -20.79 51.81 5.97
N LEU A 264 -21.16 51.15 7.06
CA LEU A 264 -20.79 49.75 7.31
C LEU A 264 -21.49 48.79 6.36
N ALA A 265 -22.76 49.02 6.04
CA ALA A 265 -23.50 48.19 5.09
C ALA A 265 -22.85 48.21 3.70
N ASP A 266 -22.46 49.39 3.21
CA ASP A 266 -21.75 49.57 1.93
C ASP A 266 -20.41 48.81 1.92
N LEU A 267 -19.68 48.81 3.04
CA LEU A 267 -18.45 48.01 3.18
C LEU A 267 -18.70 46.50 3.16
N PHE A 268 -19.82 46.04 3.73
CA PHE A 268 -20.12 44.61 3.82
C PHE A 268 -20.61 44.01 2.50
N ILE A 269 -21.26 44.80 1.64
CA ILE A 269 -21.83 44.35 0.35
C ILE A 269 -20.88 44.53 -0.84
N ASP A 270 -19.61 44.86 -0.60
CA ASP A 270 -18.60 44.94 -1.67
C ASP A 270 -18.47 43.60 -2.38
N ALA A 271 -18.90 43.57 -3.65
CA ALA A 271 -18.85 42.41 -4.52
C ALA A 271 -17.51 42.22 -5.25
N SER A 272 -16.52 43.09 -4.98
CA SER A 272 -15.17 42.88 -5.49
C SER A 272 -14.57 41.59 -4.94
N THR A 273 -13.56 41.03 -5.62
CA THR A 273 -12.78 39.89 -5.11
C THR A 273 -12.07 40.21 -3.80
N ASN A 274 -11.83 41.50 -3.56
CA ASN A 274 -11.31 42.04 -2.31
C ASN A 274 -12.42 42.43 -1.33
N GLY A 275 -13.69 42.16 -1.58
CA GLY A 275 -14.74 42.31 -0.57
C GLY A 275 -14.59 41.28 0.55
N PHE A 276 -15.33 41.44 1.66
CA PHE A 276 -15.32 40.45 2.74
C PHE A 276 -15.77 39.06 2.27
N VAL A 277 -16.84 39.00 1.45
CA VAL A 277 -17.37 37.76 0.90
C VAL A 277 -16.41 37.13 -0.10
N GLY A 278 -15.84 37.92 -1.04
CA GLY A 278 -14.86 37.44 -2.01
C GLY A 278 -13.58 36.91 -1.35
N THR A 279 -13.06 37.63 -0.35
CA THR A 279 -11.88 37.20 0.43
C THR A 279 -12.17 35.91 1.19
N TYR A 280 -13.34 35.81 1.85
CA TYR A 280 -13.75 34.59 2.56
C TYR A 280 -13.88 33.40 1.61
N ARG A 281 -14.49 33.60 0.43
CA ARG A 281 -14.61 32.57 -0.60
C ARG A 281 -13.25 32.00 -1.02
N ASN A 282 -12.32 32.87 -1.41
CA ASN A 282 -11.00 32.46 -1.85
C ASN A 282 -10.20 31.80 -0.72
N LYS A 283 -10.32 32.31 0.52
CA LYS A 283 -9.77 31.66 1.70
C LYS A 283 -10.29 30.22 1.86
N ARG A 284 -11.59 29.98 1.66
CA ARG A 284 -12.17 28.62 1.70
C ARG A 284 -11.71 27.73 0.54
N ARG A 285 -11.45 28.28 -0.65
CA ARG A 285 -10.86 27.54 -1.78
C ARG A 285 -9.45 27.05 -1.45
N GLU A 286 -8.59 27.91 -0.90
CA GLU A 286 -7.24 27.53 -0.49
C GLU A 286 -7.24 26.46 0.60
N VAL A 287 -8.15 26.58 1.58
CA VAL A 287 -8.34 25.55 2.61
C VAL A 287 -8.76 24.23 1.98
N LYS A 288 -9.75 24.23 1.08
CA LYS A 288 -10.24 23.02 0.40
C LYS A 288 -9.11 22.35 -0.40
N ALA A 289 -8.31 23.12 -1.15
CA ALA A 289 -7.17 22.61 -1.90
C ALA A 289 -6.11 21.98 -0.98
N SER A 290 -5.80 22.63 0.15
CA SER A 290 -4.83 22.14 1.13
C SER A 290 -5.27 20.86 1.84
N VAL A 291 -6.55 20.78 2.22
CA VAL A 291 -7.15 19.57 2.81
C VAL A 291 -7.16 18.42 1.79
N ALA A 292 -7.51 18.70 0.53
CA ALA A 292 -7.49 17.70 -0.55
C ALA A 292 -6.07 17.13 -0.78
N ALA A 293 -5.03 17.97 -0.70
CA ALA A 293 -3.64 17.51 -0.79
C ALA A 293 -3.26 16.57 0.38
N ALA A 294 -3.66 16.92 1.61
CA ALA A 294 -3.44 16.07 2.78
C ALA A 294 -4.18 14.73 2.67
N VAL A 295 -5.46 14.76 2.27
CA VAL A 295 -6.29 13.58 2.01
C VAL A 295 -5.65 12.68 0.95
N SER A 296 -5.14 13.24 -0.14
CA SER A 296 -4.42 12.48 -1.18
C SER A 296 -3.17 11.79 -0.63
N SER A 297 -2.38 12.49 0.20
CA SER A 297 -1.17 11.93 0.81
C SER A 297 -1.49 10.80 1.80
N LEU A 298 -2.51 10.97 2.64
CA LEU A 298 -2.94 10.01 3.65
C LEU A 298 -3.40 8.68 3.05
N HIS A 299 -4.27 8.72 2.05
CA HIS A 299 -4.72 7.52 1.37
C HIS A 299 -3.63 6.88 0.50
N GLY A 300 -2.69 7.68 -0.01
CA GLY A 300 -1.50 7.20 -0.69
C GLY A 300 -0.55 6.39 0.21
N HIS A 301 -0.69 6.48 1.54
CA HIS A 301 0.15 5.81 2.53
C HIS A 301 -0.65 5.02 3.59
N ARG A 302 -1.95 4.80 3.36
CA ARG A 302 -2.85 4.14 4.33
C ARG A 302 -2.32 2.75 4.70
N ASN A 303 -2.39 2.41 5.99
CA ASN A 303 -2.01 1.09 6.47
C ASN A 303 -3.13 0.06 6.29
N LEU A 304 -2.75 -1.22 6.33
CA LEU A 304 -3.67 -2.36 6.32
C LEU A 304 -4.62 -2.29 7.51
N ASP A 305 -5.92 -2.38 7.22
CA ASP A 305 -7.02 -2.40 8.17
C ASP A 305 -7.05 -1.18 9.12
N GLU A 306 -6.63 -0.03 8.58
CA GLU A 306 -6.72 1.29 9.20
C GLU A 306 -7.32 2.30 8.23
N ASP A 307 -8.09 3.28 8.73
CA ASP A 307 -8.82 4.23 7.89
C ASP A 307 -9.08 5.58 8.61
N TYR A 308 -9.45 6.60 7.84
CA TYR A 308 -9.66 7.96 8.35
C TYR A 308 -11.16 8.26 8.44
N CYS A 309 -11.61 8.78 9.58
CA CYS A 309 -12.99 9.22 9.77
C CYS A 309 -13.24 10.64 9.30
N SER A 310 -12.29 11.54 9.54
CA SER A 310 -12.39 12.94 9.17
C SER A 310 -11.00 13.53 8.99
N VAL A 311 -10.85 14.40 7.98
CA VAL A 311 -9.66 15.22 7.79
C VAL A 311 -10.14 16.67 7.75
N SER A 312 -9.79 17.43 8.78
CA SER A 312 -10.31 18.79 8.91
C SER A 312 -9.26 19.75 9.46
N VAL A 313 -9.47 21.04 9.21
CA VAL A 313 -8.66 22.09 9.81
C VAL A 313 -8.96 22.16 11.31
N ILE A 314 -7.92 22.28 12.12
CA ILE A 314 -8.06 22.32 13.57
C ILE A 314 -8.88 23.54 14.01
N GLY A 315 -9.76 23.34 15.00
CA GLY A 315 -10.52 24.44 15.59
C GLY A 315 -9.60 25.43 16.31
N VAL A 316 -9.80 26.73 16.10
CA VAL A 316 -9.00 27.78 16.75
C VAL A 316 -9.79 28.40 17.92
N GLU A 317 -9.16 28.53 19.08
CA GLU A 317 -9.66 29.33 20.20
C GLU A 317 -8.78 30.57 20.39
N ASP A 318 -9.39 31.74 20.30
CA ASP A 318 -8.72 33.03 20.48
C ASP A 318 -8.49 33.32 21.96
N ILE A 319 -7.26 33.68 22.34
CA ILE A 319 -6.86 34.02 23.71
C ILE A 319 -6.27 35.42 23.72
N ALA A 320 -6.94 36.34 24.40
CA ALA A 320 -6.40 37.67 24.66
C ALA A 320 -5.54 37.65 25.90
N ALA A 321 -4.40 38.34 25.85
CA ALA A 321 -3.51 38.55 26.98
C ALA A 321 -3.51 40.03 27.40
N CYS A 322 -3.75 40.27 28.68
CA CYS A 322 -3.65 41.61 29.28
C CYS A 322 -2.62 41.61 30.38
N ALA A 323 -1.72 42.60 30.42
CA ALA A 323 -0.70 42.72 31.46
C ALA A 323 -0.21 44.16 31.60
N ASP A 324 0.30 44.49 32.79
CA ASP A 324 1.04 45.73 33.06
C ASP A 324 2.53 45.39 33.10
N VAL A 325 3.33 46.00 32.22
CA VAL A 325 4.75 45.71 32.04
C VAL A 325 5.58 46.93 32.39
N GLU A 326 6.42 46.81 33.41
CA GLU A 326 7.42 47.83 33.76
C GLU A 326 8.68 47.61 32.91
N VAL A 327 9.13 48.67 32.23
CA VAL A 327 10.28 48.62 31.32
C VAL A 327 11.39 49.57 31.75
N ALA A 328 12.63 49.24 31.37
CA ALA A 328 13.79 50.06 31.63
C ALA A 328 13.70 51.45 30.94
N SER A 329 14.43 52.44 31.48
CA SER A 329 14.36 53.83 31.01
C SER A 329 14.86 54.04 29.57
N ASP A 330 15.63 53.11 29.03
CA ASP A 330 16.22 53.11 27.70
C ASP A 330 15.61 52.03 26.77
N ALA A 331 14.69 51.21 27.29
CA ALA A 331 14.02 50.19 26.49
C ALA A 331 13.14 50.80 25.39
N ASP A 332 13.18 50.15 24.23
CA ASP A 332 12.32 50.37 23.07
C ASP A 332 10.99 49.61 23.29
N ILE A 333 9.90 50.36 23.41
CA ILE A 333 8.60 49.82 23.81
C ILE A 333 7.99 48.99 22.68
N GLU A 334 8.13 49.44 21.44
CA GLU A 334 7.64 48.79 20.23
C GLU A 334 8.33 47.43 20.04
N ARG A 335 9.67 47.39 20.19
CA ARG A 335 10.44 46.13 20.12
C ARG A 335 10.09 45.15 21.23
N VAL A 336 9.89 45.64 22.46
CA VAL A 336 9.46 44.82 23.60
C VAL A 336 8.05 44.28 23.38
N GLN A 337 7.12 45.09 22.88
CA GLN A 337 5.76 44.65 22.54
C GLN A 337 5.76 43.52 21.49
N ALA A 338 6.57 43.68 20.43
CA ALA A 338 6.71 42.65 19.40
C ALA A 338 7.29 41.35 19.98
N GLU A 339 8.30 41.43 20.85
CA GLU A 339 8.88 40.26 21.51
C GLU A 339 7.88 39.58 22.45
N ILE A 340 7.06 40.34 23.20
CA ILE A 340 6.00 39.80 24.05
C ILE A 340 5.02 38.97 23.21
N TRP A 341 4.51 39.53 22.11
CA TRP A 341 3.61 38.80 21.21
C TRP A 341 4.26 37.55 20.65
N PHE A 342 5.48 37.67 20.14
CA PHE A 342 6.23 36.55 19.57
C PHE A 342 6.45 35.41 20.57
N ARG A 343 6.85 35.72 21.81
CA ARG A 343 7.10 34.72 22.87
C ARG A 343 5.79 34.05 23.32
N ILE A 344 4.70 34.80 23.45
CA ILE A 344 3.39 34.22 23.76
C ILE A 344 2.93 33.31 22.61
N GLU A 345 3.04 33.73 21.36
CA GLU A 345 2.70 32.92 20.19
C GLU A 345 3.48 31.60 20.17
N ARG A 346 4.80 31.65 20.37
CA ARG A 346 5.66 30.46 20.42
C ARG A 346 5.34 29.55 21.60
N TYR A 347 4.89 30.11 22.73
CA TYR A 347 4.43 29.29 23.87
C TYR A 347 3.09 28.62 23.58
N LEU A 348 2.13 29.34 22.99
CA LEU A 348 0.81 28.80 22.67
C LEU A 348 0.88 27.75 21.57
N ASN A 349 1.66 28.03 20.52
CA ASN A 349 1.85 27.13 19.38
C ASN A 349 3.29 27.20 18.84
N PRO A 350 4.19 26.34 19.34
CA PRO A 350 5.54 26.24 18.81
C PRO A 350 5.53 25.52 17.45
N GLY A 351 6.11 26.16 16.43
CA GLY A 351 6.28 25.55 15.11
C GLY A 351 7.35 24.45 15.09
N VAL A 352 7.23 23.54 14.11
CA VAL A 352 8.09 22.37 13.93
C VAL A 352 9.31 22.71 13.08
N PRO A 353 10.54 22.73 13.63
CA PRO A 353 11.74 22.98 12.86
C PRO A 353 12.10 21.79 11.94
N PHE A 354 12.56 22.10 10.73
CA PHE A 354 13.24 21.16 9.85
C PHE A 354 14.76 21.27 10.02
N HIS A 355 15.43 20.12 9.97
CA HIS A 355 16.89 20.00 10.04
C HIS A 355 17.46 19.42 8.75
N SER A 356 18.68 19.81 8.41
CA SER A 356 19.40 19.22 7.28
C SER A 356 20.15 17.95 7.69
N LEU A 357 20.39 17.04 6.74
CA LEU A 357 21.18 15.83 6.98
C LEU A 357 22.56 16.15 7.58
N GLN A 358 23.23 17.19 7.06
CA GLN A 358 24.56 17.58 7.52
C GLN A 358 24.53 18.09 8.97
N GLU A 359 23.52 18.88 9.33
CA GLU A 359 23.33 19.37 10.70
C GLU A 359 23.17 18.22 11.71
N LEU A 360 22.33 17.23 11.40
CA LEU A 360 22.11 16.07 12.27
C LEU A 360 23.37 15.19 12.39
N ARG A 361 24.13 15.04 11.30
CA ARG A 361 25.41 14.32 11.31
C ARG A 361 26.48 15.04 12.13
N ASP A 362 26.56 16.37 12.01
CA ASP A 362 27.51 17.18 12.80
C ASP A 362 27.17 17.18 14.29
N GLN A 363 25.90 16.96 14.64
CA GLN A 363 25.43 16.73 16.01
C GLN A 363 25.70 15.30 16.53
N GLY A 364 26.10 14.37 15.66
CA GLY A 364 26.40 12.99 16.03
C GLY A 364 25.18 12.08 16.16
N VAL A 365 24.04 12.45 15.55
CA VAL A 365 22.85 11.57 15.48
C VAL A 365 23.15 10.37 14.59
N ALA A 366 22.73 9.18 15.01
CA ALA A 366 22.96 7.95 14.25
C ALA A 366 22.15 7.95 12.93
N VAL A 367 22.66 7.28 11.89
CA VAL A 367 22.03 7.32 10.55
C VAL A 367 20.67 6.64 10.59
N GLU A 368 20.57 5.51 11.30
CA GLU A 368 19.34 4.79 11.56
C GLU A 368 18.26 5.66 12.22
N ASP A 369 18.64 6.56 13.12
CA ASP A 369 17.69 7.47 13.79
C ASP A 369 17.27 8.62 12.88
N ILE A 370 18.16 9.10 11.99
CA ILE A 370 17.85 10.17 11.03
C ILE A 370 16.82 9.70 9.99
N PHE A 371 16.98 8.48 9.48
CA PHE A 371 16.11 7.92 8.43
C PHE A 371 14.95 7.09 9.00
N ASN A 372 14.71 7.14 10.32
CA ASN A 372 13.59 6.44 10.93
C ASN A 372 12.26 7.13 10.59
N GLY A 373 11.30 6.37 10.05
CA GLY A 373 9.98 6.85 9.65
C GLY A 373 9.85 7.09 8.15
N PRO A 374 8.94 7.98 7.72
CA PRO A 374 8.62 8.16 6.31
C PRO A 374 9.65 8.99 5.57
N VAL A 375 9.68 8.82 4.25
CA VAL A 375 10.48 9.64 3.33
C VAL A 375 9.95 11.08 3.36
N LEU A 376 10.82 12.03 3.75
CA LEU A 376 10.50 13.48 3.77
C LEU A 376 11.30 14.23 2.70
N ASP A 377 10.65 15.18 2.02
CA ASP A 377 11.24 15.96 0.93
C ASP A 377 11.84 17.29 1.36
N ASN A 378 11.46 17.83 2.52
CA ASN A 378 11.88 19.16 2.97
C ASN A 378 12.87 19.15 4.15
N GLY A 379 13.53 18.03 4.40
CA GLY A 379 14.49 17.84 5.50
C GLY A 379 14.04 16.79 6.50
N PHE A 380 14.56 16.84 7.72
CA PHE A 380 14.31 15.87 8.78
C PHE A 380 13.68 16.54 10.01
N ILE A 381 12.80 15.82 10.70
CA ILE A 381 12.10 16.29 11.90
C ILE A 381 12.48 15.36 13.06
N ARG A 382 12.99 15.92 14.16
CA ARG A 382 13.35 15.13 15.36
C ARG A 382 12.12 14.87 16.22
N ASP A 383 12.14 13.75 16.93
CA ASP A 383 11.05 13.33 17.82
C ASP A 383 10.77 14.36 18.91
N GLU A 384 11.82 14.97 19.48
CA GLU A 384 11.72 16.00 20.53
C GLU A 384 10.99 17.25 20.03
N ASP A 385 11.29 17.67 18.80
CA ASP A 385 10.68 18.85 18.15
C ASP A 385 9.21 18.60 17.82
N LEU A 386 8.90 17.37 17.40
CA LEU A 386 7.53 16.94 17.15
C LEU A 386 6.73 16.87 18.46
N ALA A 387 7.30 16.32 19.53
CA ALA A 387 6.65 16.25 20.84
C ALA A 387 6.39 17.64 21.43
N ALA A 388 7.33 18.58 21.28
CA ALA A 388 7.20 19.95 21.78
C ALA A 388 6.05 20.74 21.13
N SER A 389 5.66 20.37 19.92
CA SER A 389 4.60 20.99 19.11
C SER A 389 3.23 20.30 19.21
N GLY A 390 3.05 19.44 20.21
CA GLY A 390 1.76 18.85 20.55
C GLY A 390 0.73 19.88 21.05
N LEU A 391 -0.56 19.54 20.97
CA LEU A 391 -1.65 20.40 21.42
C LEU A 391 -1.62 20.62 22.93
N LYS A 392 -1.67 21.89 23.35
CA LYS A 392 -1.77 22.27 24.77
C LYS A 392 -3.24 22.36 25.19
N THR A 393 -3.63 21.52 26.15
CA THR A 393 -4.96 21.58 26.78
C THR A 393 -5.02 22.56 27.95
N VAL A 394 -3.87 22.89 28.55
CA VAL A 394 -3.77 23.81 29.68
C VAL A 394 -2.63 24.80 29.46
N ILE A 395 -2.96 26.08 29.54
CA ILE A 395 -2.03 27.20 29.43
C ILE A 395 -1.72 27.69 30.83
N ARG A 396 -0.44 27.71 31.19
CA ARG A 396 0.03 28.18 32.50
C ARG A 396 0.58 29.59 32.38
N ILE A 397 -0.05 30.52 33.07
CA ILE A 397 0.33 31.93 33.02
C ILE A 397 1.70 32.16 33.66
N SER A 398 2.09 31.34 34.66
CA SER A 398 3.42 31.37 35.26
C SER A 398 4.55 31.14 34.24
N ASP A 399 4.35 30.22 33.29
CA ASP A 399 5.35 29.91 32.29
C ASP A 399 5.51 31.10 31.33
N ILE A 400 4.39 31.73 30.96
CA ILE A 400 4.40 32.92 30.12
C ILE A 400 5.09 34.08 30.84
N ILE A 401 4.78 34.33 32.12
CA ILE A 401 5.44 35.38 32.90
C ILE A 401 6.96 35.17 32.91
N ASN A 402 7.42 33.94 33.13
CA ASN A 402 8.86 33.64 33.11
C ASN A 402 9.47 33.93 31.72
N LEU A 403 8.81 33.50 30.64
CA LEU A 403 9.27 33.76 29.27
C LEU A 403 9.32 35.26 28.92
N LEU A 404 8.39 36.05 29.46
CA LEU A 404 8.34 37.48 29.23
C LEU A 404 9.33 38.26 30.10
N MET A 405 9.64 37.77 31.31
CA MET A 405 10.67 38.35 32.19
C MET A 405 12.09 38.21 31.62
N ASP A 406 12.32 37.24 30.73
CA ASP A 406 13.59 37.04 30.03
C ASP A 406 13.82 38.04 28.87
N ILE A 407 12.83 38.88 28.53
CA ILE A 407 12.94 39.88 27.47
C ILE A 407 13.81 41.04 27.97
N ASP A 408 14.84 41.38 27.18
CA ASP A 408 15.72 42.51 27.48
C ASP A 408 14.92 43.82 27.56
N GLY A 409 15.13 44.58 28.64
CA GLY A 409 14.39 45.79 28.95
C GLY A 409 13.11 45.62 29.79
N VAL A 410 12.62 44.39 30.04
CA VAL A 410 11.51 44.13 30.98
C VAL A 410 12.03 44.06 32.42
N VAL A 411 11.44 44.85 33.32
CA VAL A 411 11.81 44.93 34.74
C VAL A 411 10.83 44.15 35.62
N ALA A 412 9.53 44.28 35.35
CA ALA A 412 8.49 43.58 36.09
C ALA A 412 7.23 43.39 35.25
N ILE A 413 6.48 42.34 35.54
CA ILE A 413 5.18 42.05 34.94
C ILE A 413 4.17 41.90 36.06
N SER A 414 3.05 42.61 35.96
CA SER A 414 1.97 42.58 36.95
C SER A 414 0.59 42.49 36.27
N ASN A 415 -0.41 42.05 37.03
CA ASN A 415 -1.80 41.92 36.58
C ASN A 415 -2.01 41.11 35.29
N MET A 416 -1.14 40.12 35.02
CA MET A 416 -1.29 39.28 33.83
C MET A 416 -2.57 38.44 33.91
N GLN A 417 -3.42 38.59 32.90
CA GLN A 417 -4.68 37.86 32.76
C GLN A 417 -4.86 37.36 31.34
N LEU A 418 -5.46 36.17 31.21
CA LEU A 418 -5.87 35.61 29.92
C LEU A 418 -7.39 35.52 29.86
N THR A 419 -7.96 35.85 28.70
CA THR A 419 -9.40 35.70 28.42
C THR A 419 -9.59 34.93 27.12
N LYS A 420 -10.47 33.93 27.15
CA LYS A 420 -10.77 33.06 26.01
C LYS A 420 -12.02 33.52 25.26
N TYR A 421 -11.98 33.43 23.93
CA TYR A 421 -13.07 33.81 23.03
C TYR A 421 -13.50 32.66 22.12
N ASP A 422 -14.80 32.56 21.86
CA ASP A 422 -15.39 31.56 20.96
C ASP A 422 -15.31 31.96 19.46
N ALA A 423 -15.78 31.08 18.58
CA ALA A 423 -15.79 31.31 17.13
C ALA A 423 -16.63 32.52 16.69
N GLN A 424 -17.57 33.00 17.51
CA GLN A 424 -18.36 34.20 17.29
C GLN A 424 -17.75 35.45 17.95
N GLY A 425 -16.63 35.32 18.65
CA GLY A 425 -15.93 36.40 19.34
C GLY A 425 -16.53 36.77 20.69
N ASN A 426 -17.40 35.95 21.27
CA ASN A 426 -17.90 36.13 22.64
C ASN A 426 -16.93 35.53 23.66
N VAL A 427 -16.97 36.05 24.88
CA VAL A 427 -16.12 35.57 25.97
C VAL A 427 -16.64 34.22 26.48
N VAL A 428 -15.75 33.23 26.56
CA VAL A 428 -16.06 31.91 27.10
C VAL A 428 -15.95 31.95 28.63
N LYS A 429 -17.03 31.54 29.32
CA LYS A 429 -17.06 31.46 30.78
C LYS A 429 -16.74 30.04 31.24
N GLY A 430 -16.24 29.88 32.47
CA GLY A 430 -16.06 28.56 33.08
C GLY A 430 -14.88 27.75 32.54
N SER A 431 -13.82 28.42 32.06
CA SER A 431 -12.58 27.77 31.58
C SER A 431 -11.31 28.26 32.29
N ALA A 432 -11.47 29.17 33.25
CA ALA A 432 -10.38 29.85 33.95
C ALA A 432 -10.30 29.43 35.43
N ASP A 433 -9.08 29.18 35.91
CA ASP A 433 -8.70 28.96 37.32
C ASP A 433 -9.69 28.08 38.12
N PRO A 434 -9.78 26.77 37.81
CA PRO A 434 -10.68 25.87 38.51
C PRO A 434 -10.28 25.68 39.98
N ALA A 435 -11.27 25.42 40.82
CA ALA A 435 -11.05 24.84 42.14
C ALA A 435 -10.80 23.34 42.02
N TRP A 436 -10.16 22.72 43.01
CA TRP A 436 -9.82 21.29 42.98
C TRP A 436 -10.62 20.52 44.03
N SER A 437 -11.25 19.41 43.64
CA SER A 437 -11.90 18.48 44.56
C SER A 437 -11.71 17.04 44.07
N GLY A 438 -11.15 16.17 44.91
CA GLY A 438 -10.94 14.76 44.55
C GLY A 438 -10.03 14.54 43.33
N GLY A 439 -9.16 15.50 42.99
CA GLY A 439 -8.29 15.46 41.81
C GLY A 439 -8.94 15.97 40.51
N MET A 440 -10.23 16.32 40.53
CA MET A 440 -10.95 16.86 39.37
C MET A 440 -11.09 18.38 39.45
N PRO A 441 -10.95 19.11 38.32
CA PRO A 441 -11.18 20.54 38.27
C PRO A 441 -12.68 20.87 38.33
N ILE A 442 -13.05 21.82 39.19
CA ILE A 442 -14.41 22.39 39.29
C ILE A 442 -14.34 23.83 38.81
N PHE A 443 -15.03 24.12 37.70
CA PHE A 443 -15.05 25.43 37.07
C PHE A 443 -16.17 26.33 37.60
N ASP A 444 -15.87 27.61 37.82
CA ASP A 444 -16.89 28.62 38.11
C ASP A 444 -17.54 29.11 36.80
N PRO A 445 -18.85 28.86 36.58
CA PRO A 445 -19.54 29.21 35.33
C PRO A 445 -19.61 30.72 35.06
N ASN A 446 -19.25 31.59 36.01
CA ASN A 446 -19.22 33.04 35.82
C ASN A 446 -17.82 33.61 35.60
N ARG A 447 -16.76 32.81 35.83
CA ARG A 447 -15.38 33.27 35.69
C ARG A 447 -14.95 33.31 34.22
N VAL A 448 -14.35 34.43 33.82
CA VAL A 448 -13.97 34.72 32.41
C VAL A 448 -12.47 34.90 32.20
N SER A 449 -11.76 35.41 33.20
CA SER A 449 -10.33 35.70 33.12
C SER A 449 -9.56 34.76 34.02
N ALA A 450 -8.50 34.17 33.48
CA ALA A 450 -7.56 33.35 34.21
C ALA A 450 -6.38 34.20 34.70
N SER A 451 -5.96 33.98 35.94
CA SER A 451 -4.75 34.52 36.54
C SER A 451 -3.65 33.47 36.69
N TRP A 452 -4.00 32.17 36.63
CA TRP A 452 -3.04 31.08 36.77
C TRP A 452 -3.15 30.04 35.64
N LEU A 453 -4.36 29.51 35.42
CA LEU A 453 -4.60 28.37 34.53
C LEU A 453 -5.77 28.69 33.58
N MET A 454 -5.51 28.58 32.28
CA MET A 454 -6.54 28.67 31.24
C MET A 454 -6.67 27.31 30.55
N TYR A 455 -7.88 26.76 30.51
CA TYR A 455 -8.19 25.50 29.84
C TYR A 455 -8.65 25.74 28.41
N VAL A 456 -7.97 25.07 27.48
CA VAL A 456 -8.31 25.04 26.05
C VAL A 456 -9.20 23.83 25.82
N THR A 457 -10.20 23.99 24.94
CA THR A 457 -11.05 22.87 24.56
C THR A 457 -10.19 21.79 23.88
N GLU A 458 -10.47 20.51 24.14
CA GLU A 458 -9.74 19.43 23.48
C GLU A 458 -9.82 19.57 21.95
N ARG A 459 -8.77 19.15 21.23
CA ARG A 459 -8.68 19.27 19.77
C ARG A 459 -8.78 20.70 19.22
N HIS A 460 -8.50 21.71 20.05
CA HIS A 460 -8.42 23.10 19.62
C HIS A 460 -7.02 23.68 19.78
N LEU A 461 -6.68 24.61 18.89
CA LEU A 461 -5.43 25.33 18.88
C LEU A 461 -5.62 26.72 19.51
N PRO A 462 -4.87 27.07 20.57
CA PRO A 462 -4.91 28.42 21.11
C PRO A 462 -4.14 29.39 20.21
N ARG A 463 -4.78 30.50 19.82
CA ARG A 463 -4.14 31.60 19.07
C ARG A 463 -4.18 32.89 19.88
N LEU A 464 -3.10 33.67 19.82
CA LEU A 464 -3.06 34.99 20.46
C LEU A 464 -4.00 35.96 19.73
N TYR A 465 -4.95 36.54 20.46
CA TYR A 465 -5.90 37.48 19.91
C TYR A 465 -5.41 38.92 20.09
N HIS A 466 -4.67 39.44 19.11
CA HIS A 466 -4.02 40.74 19.20
C HIS A 466 -5.00 41.91 19.46
N ASN A 467 -6.10 42.00 18.70
CA ASN A 467 -7.02 43.15 18.77
C ASN A 467 -7.69 43.35 20.14
N LEU A 468 -7.74 42.31 20.99
CA LEU A 468 -8.26 42.38 22.36
C LEU A 468 -7.20 42.15 23.43
N SER A 469 -5.98 41.85 23.03
CA SER A 469 -4.84 41.85 23.94
C SER A 469 -4.43 43.29 24.22
N ASN A 470 -4.08 43.59 25.46
CA ASN A 470 -3.75 44.94 25.86
C ASN A 470 -2.62 44.93 26.89
N VAL A 471 -1.47 45.50 26.50
CA VAL A 471 -0.30 45.59 27.36
C VAL A 471 -0.04 47.06 27.66
N HIS A 472 -0.05 47.40 28.95
CA HIS A 472 0.24 48.76 29.40
C HIS A 472 1.69 48.84 29.85
N PHE A 473 2.45 49.75 29.23
CA PHE A 473 3.85 49.94 29.59
C PHE A 473 4.01 51.02 30.64
N ILE A 474 4.80 50.75 31.68
CA ILE A 474 5.12 51.70 32.74
C ILE A 474 6.62 52.00 32.67
N LYS A 475 6.97 53.27 32.51
CA LYS A 475 8.36 53.74 32.46
C LYS A 475 8.54 54.86 33.46
N ASN A 476 9.36 54.63 34.49
CA ASN A 476 9.54 55.53 35.64
C ASN A 476 8.20 55.94 36.32
N GLY A 477 7.24 55.01 36.39
CA GLY A 477 5.91 55.26 36.98
C GLY A 477 4.92 56.02 36.09
N LEU A 478 5.27 56.31 34.83
CA LEU A 478 4.37 56.92 33.85
C LEU A 478 3.88 55.88 32.82
N PRO A 479 2.59 55.88 32.45
CA PRO A 479 2.05 54.96 31.46
C PRO A 479 2.39 55.40 30.02
N PHE A 480 2.72 54.44 29.17
CA PHE A 480 2.99 54.58 27.74
C PHE A 480 2.26 53.49 26.96
N ASP A 481 1.84 53.81 25.74
CA ASP A 481 1.25 52.87 24.79
C ASP A 481 2.22 52.67 23.62
N ALA A 482 2.41 51.42 23.20
CA ALA A 482 3.24 51.09 22.03
C ALA A 482 2.55 51.53 20.73
N ARG A 483 3.34 52.03 19.77
CA ARG A 483 2.86 52.21 18.41
C ARG A 483 2.64 50.86 17.74
N GLN A 484 1.36 50.53 17.50
CA GLN A 484 0.95 49.21 17.04
C GLN A 484 1.47 48.87 15.64
N ASP A 485 1.52 49.84 14.73
CA ASP A 485 2.06 49.69 13.36
C ASP A 485 3.52 49.22 13.38
N GLU A 486 4.37 49.91 14.14
CA GLU A 486 5.80 49.62 14.26
C GLU A 486 6.06 48.30 15.01
N ALA A 487 5.26 48.01 16.04
CA ALA A 487 5.32 46.73 16.74
C ALA A 487 4.91 45.55 15.84
N TYR A 488 3.93 45.72 14.95
CA TYR A 488 3.55 44.68 13.98
C TYR A 488 4.63 44.42 12.92
N ASP A 489 5.24 45.48 12.37
CA ASP A 489 6.34 45.35 11.41
C ASP A 489 7.52 44.58 12.03
N THR A 490 7.86 44.93 13.28
CA THR A 490 8.90 44.24 14.05
C THR A 490 8.53 42.79 14.36
N LEU A 491 7.25 42.50 14.67
CA LEU A 491 6.77 41.13 14.86
C LEU A 491 6.92 40.29 13.58
N MET A 492 6.65 40.86 12.40
CA MET A 492 6.85 40.16 11.12
C MET A 492 8.32 39.84 10.90
N GLU A 493 9.24 40.75 11.25
CA GLU A 493 10.69 40.49 11.20
C GLU A 493 11.07 39.31 12.11
N LEU A 494 10.60 39.30 13.37
CA LEU A 494 10.89 38.22 14.32
C LEU A 494 10.37 36.86 13.83
N ARG A 495 9.15 36.86 13.27
CA ARG A 495 8.58 35.65 12.67
C ARG A 495 9.46 35.16 11.53
N GLY A 496 9.84 36.03 10.59
CA GLY A 496 10.70 35.66 9.46
C GLY A 496 12.09 35.14 9.87
N VAL A 497 12.68 35.67 10.94
CA VAL A 497 13.97 35.17 11.47
C VAL A 497 13.82 33.81 12.15
N ALA A 498 12.72 33.59 12.86
CA ALA A 498 12.46 32.35 13.59
C ALA A 498 11.91 31.23 12.72
N GLU A 499 11.34 31.57 11.57
CA GLU A 499 10.79 30.64 10.60
C GLU A 499 11.91 29.85 9.95
N ARG A 500 12.15 28.64 10.46
CA ARG A 500 12.96 27.65 9.76
C ARG A 500 12.12 27.04 8.66
N SER A 501 12.21 27.61 7.47
CA SER A 501 11.49 27.12 6.30
C SER A 501 11.85 25.67 5.98
N LYS A 502 10.88 24.96 5.37
CA LYS A 502 11.06 23.69 4.67
C LYS A 502 12.31 23.75 3.76
N ILE A 503 13.29 22.86 3.99
CA ILE A 503 14.62 22.92 3.36
C ILE A 503 14.64 22.12 2.05
N ARG A 504 14.06 22.70 0.99
CA ARG A 504 13.83 22.03 -0.31
C ARG A 504 15.07 21.44 -0.98
N ASN A 505 16.21 22.12 -0.85
CA ASN A 505 17.45 21.79 -1.57
C ASN A 505 18.53 21.15 -0.67
N ALA A 506 18.16 20.66 0.53
CA ALA A 506 19.10 19.94 1.37
C ALA A 506 19.50 18.60 0.73
N ALA A 507 20.70 18.13 1.04
CA ALA A 507 21.09 16.75 0.76
C ALA A 507 20.11 15.79 1.47
N LYS A 508 19.45 14.94 0.69
CA LYS A 508 18.38 14.03 1.14
C LYS A 508 18.88 12.64 1.49
N ASP A 509 20.13 12.34 1.15
CA ASP A 509 20.72 11.01 1.27
C ASP A 509 22.24 11.10 1.48
N LEU A 510 22.84 9.99 1.90
CA LEU A 510 24.28 9.84 1.98
C LEU A 510 24.88 9.65 0.58
N PRO A 511 26.02 10.29 0.27
CA PRO A 511 26.69 10.08 -1.01
C PRO A 511 27.18 8.63 -1.11
N ILE A 512 26.90 8.00 -2.26
CA ILE A 512 27.44 6.68 -2.59
C ILE A 512 28.94 6.85 -2.92
N PRO A 513 29.85 6.06 -2.32
CA PRO A 513 31.27 6.10 -2.67
C PRO A 513 31.48 5.74 -4.15
N GLU A 514 32.18 6.60 -4.89
CA GLU A 514 32.55 6.32 -6.28
C GLU A 514 33.94 5.70 -6.37
N GLY A 515 34.06 4.58 -7.09
CA GLY A 515 35.32 3.91 -7.38
C GLY A 515 35.85 4.22 -8.78
N THR A 516 37.17 4.09 -8.95
CA THR A 516 37.84 4.22 -10.25
C THR A 516 38.04 2.83 -10.87
N LYS A 517 37.49 2.61 -12.07
CA LYS A 517 37.71 1.36 -12.81
C LYS A 517 39.19 1.21 -13.19
N ARG A 518 39.82 0.12 -12.76
CA ARG A 518 41.22 -0.22 -13.04
C ARG A 518 41.31 -1.47 -13.93
N SER A 519 42.37 -1.61 -14.71
CA SER A 519 42.65 -2.81 -15.52
C SER A 519 43.15 -3.94 -14.60
N MET A 520 42.24 -4.83 -14.19
CA MET A 520 42.54 -5.93 -13.27
C MET A 520 42.97 -7.21 -13.98
N ASP A 521 42.57 -7.39 -15.24
CA ASP A 521 42.71 -8.61 -16.04
C ASP A 521 44.01 -8.68 -16.85
N ASP A 522 44.84 -7.62 -16.83
CA ASP A 522 46.11 -7.58 -17.55
C ASP A 522 47.13 -8.58 -16.97
N VAL A 523 47.51 -9.58 -17.76
CA VAL A 523 48.45 -10.63 -17.36
C VAL A 523 49.84 -10.37 -17.93
N SER A 524 50.86 -10.35 -17.07
CA SER A 524 52.28 -10.38 -17.47
C SER A 524 52.82 -11.81 -17.34
N PRO A 525 53.17 -12.49 -18.45
CA PRO A 525 53.63 -13.88 -18.39
C PRO A 525 54.86 -14.06 -17.52
N VAL A 526 54.83 -15.05 -16.63
CA VAL A 526 55.95 -15.40 -15.74
C VAL A 526 57.20 -15.76 -16.56
N GLN A 527 57.02 -16.41 -17.72
CA GLN A 527 58.11 -16.75 -18.65
C GLN A 527 58.94 -15.55 -19.10
N TYR A 528 58.36 -14.34 -19.10
CA TYR A 528 59.05 -13.13 -19.53
C TYR A 528 59.94 -12.54 -18.43
N SER A 529 59.76 -12.98 -17.19
CA SER A 529 60.61 -12.64 -16.05
C SER A 529 61.87 -13.52 -15.95
N PHE A 530 61.97 -14.59 -16.74
CA PHE A 530 63.14 -15.47 -16.74
C PHE A 530 64.36 -14.84 -17.43
N PRO A 531 65.58 -15.18 -17.01
CA PRO A 531 66.80 -14.75 -17.69
C PRO A 531 66.84 -15.18 -19.16
N LEU A 532 67.41 -14.34 -20.03
CA LEU A 532 67.47 -14.55 -21.49
C LEU A 532 68.08 -15.91 -21.90
N VAL A 533 68.97 -16.48 -21.09
CA VAL A 533 69.61 -17.78 -21.36
C VAL A 533 68.60 -18.93 -21.48
N TYR A 534 67.45 -18.84 -20.82
CA TYR A 534 66.39 -19.85 -20.88
C TYR A 534 65.71 -19.88 -22.25
N GLY A 535 65.70 -18.76 -22.98
CA GLY A 535 65.16 -18.67 -24.34
C GLY A 535 63.64 -18.76 -24.44
N ILE A 536 62.93 -18.60 -23.32
CA ILE A 536 61.45 -18.67 -23.22
C ILE A 536 60.78 -17.30 -23.17
N GLY A 537 61.55 -16.23 -22.93
CA GLY A 537 61.07 -14.85 -22.88
C GLY A 537 60.64 -14.29 -24.24
N ARG A 538 60.20 -13.02 -24.27
CA ARG A 538 59.72 -12.32 -25.49
C ARG A 538 60.69 -12.35 -26.67
N HIS A 539 62.00 -12.34 -26.42
CA HIS A 539 63.03 -12.36 -27.46
C HIS A 539 63.31 -13.76 -28.03
N GLY A 540 62.86 -14.82 -27.35
CA GLY A 540 63.04 -16.20 -27.77
C GLY A 540 64.50 -16.65 -27.88
N LEU A 541 64.72 -17.73 -28.64
CA LEU A 541 66.04 -18.24 -28.98
C LEU A 541 66.56 -17.61 -30.29
N PRO A 542 67.89 -17.48 -30.47
CA PRO A 542 68.47 -17.06 -31.75
C PRO A 542 68.06 -17.98 -32.91
N THR A 543 67.96 -17.44 -34.11
CA THR A 543 67.55 -18.18 -35.33
C THR A 543 68.43 -19.39 -35.67
N HIS A 544 69.69 -19.39 -35.19
CA HIS A 544 70.67 -20.46 -35.38
C HIS A 544 70.67 -21.52 -34.24
N ALA A 545 69.71 -21.46 -33.31
CA ALA A 545 69.61 -22.45 -32.23
C ALA A 545 69.33 -23.87 -32.78
N SER A 546 69.96 -24.88 -32.15
CA SER A 546 69.75 -26.28 -32.53
C SER A 546 68.28 -26.70 -32.37
N THR A 547 67.87 -27.74 -33.11
CA THR A 547 66.52 -28.32 -32.98
C THR A 547 66.27 -28.83 -31.56
N LEU A 548 67.26 -29.47 -30.94
CA LEU A 548 67.20 -29.90 -29.54
C LEU A 548 66.98 -28.71 -28.58
N ARG A 549 67.71 -27.60 -28.74
CA ARG A 549 67.56 -26.43 -27.86
C ARG A 549 66.18 -25.79 -27.99
N ARG A 550 65.64 -25.72 -29.21
CA ARG A 550 64.26 -25.28 -29.46
C ARG A 550 63.23 -26.20 -28.81
N ALA A 551 63.41 -27.51 -28.90
CA ALA A 551 62.53 -28.48 -28.24
C ALA A 551 62.58 -28.37 -26.70
N GLN A 552 63.76 -28.21 -26.11
CA GLN A 552 63.92 -28.01 -24.66
C GLN A 552 63.26 -26.72 -24.17
N ALA A 553 63.42 -25.61 -24.91
CA ALA A 553 62.73 -24.36 -24.59
C ALA A 553 61.21 -24.55 -24.64
N ARG A 554 60.68 -25.18 -25.70
CA ARG A 554 59.24 -25.51 -25.81
C ARG A 554 58.75 -26.39 -24.66
N GLN A 555 59.52 -27.39 -24.24
CA GLN A 555 59.17 -28.25 -23.11
C GLN A 555 59.05 -27.46 -21.80
N LEU A 556 59.96 -26.51 -21.55
CA LEU A 556 59.87 -25.63 -20.38
C LEU A 556 58.68 -24.66 -20.48
N LYS A 557 58.40 -24.09 -21.66
CA LYS A 557 57.20 -23.27 -21.87
C LYS A 557 55.93 -24.06 -21.56
N ALA A 558 55.83 -25.29 -22.07
CA ALA A 558 54.70 -26.18 -21.82
C ALA A 558 54.54 -26.48 -20.30
N TYR A 559 55.64 -26.73 -19.59
CA TYR A 559 55.60 -26.91 -18.13
C TYR A 559 55.07 -25.67 -17.40
N LEU A 560 55.46 -24.47 -17.83
CA LEU A 560 55.02 -23.22 -17.20
C LEU A 560 53.56 -22.86 -17.53
N MET A 561 52.96 -23.43 -18.57
CA MET A 561 51.58 -23.08 -19.00
C MET A 561 50.54 -23.33 -17.93
N VAL A 562 50.73 -24.37 -17.11
CA VAL A 562 49.80 -24.66 -16.00
C VAL A 562 49.77 -23.50 -15.01
N PHE A 563 50.94 -22.96 -14.64
CA PHE A 563 51.03 -21.83 -13.71
C PHE A 563 50.52 -20.53 -14.34
N GLU A 564 50.84 -20.30 -15.62
CA GLU A 564 50.39 -19.12 -16.35
C GLU A 564 48.85 -19.09 -16.45
N GLN A 565 48.23 -20.24 -16.71
CA GLN A 565 46.77 -20.36 -16.78
C GLN A 565 46.11 -20.18 -15.40
N ILE A 566 46.70 -20.72 -14.32
CA ILE A 566 46.21 -20.51 -12.94
C ILE A 566 46.26 -19.00 -12.60
N LEU A 567 47.38 -18.34 -12.87
CA LEU A 567 47.52 -16.90 -12.62
C LEU A 567 46.55 -16.08 -13.48
N GLY A 568 46.39 -16.42 -14.76
CA GLY A 568 45.42 -15.80 -15.66
C GLY A 568 43.99 -15.90 -15.13
N ASN A 569 43.61 -17.07 -14.59
CA ASN A 569 42.31 -17.26 -13.96
C ASN A 569 42.17 -16.45 -12.66
N CYS A 570 43.23 -16.35 -11.84
CA CYS A 570 43.19 -15.50 -10.64
C CYS A 570 43.00 -14.01 -10.98
N PHE A 571 43.68 -13.50 -12.00
CA PHE A 571 43.48 -12.11 -12.47
C PHE A 571 42.07 -11.89 -13.03
N ALA A 572 41.54 -12.87 -13.79
CA ALA A 572 40.16 -12.84 -14.24
C ALA A 572 39.17 -12.83 -13.05
N GLN A 573 39.42 -13.65 -12.02
CA GLN A 573 38.58 -13.70 -10.82
C GLN A 573 38.51 -12.33 -10.12
N ILE A 574 39.64 -11.63 -9.98
CA ILE A 574 39.67 -10.29 -9.38
C ILE A 574 38.89 -9.28 -10.23
N ALA A 575 39.08 -9.33 -11.56
CA ALA A 575 38.38 -8.44 -12.49
C ALA A 575 36.86 -8.58 -12.46
N HIS A 576 36.35 -9.74 -12.02
CA HIS A 576 34.92 -10.07 -11.96
C HIS A 576 34.38 -10.20 -10.52
N VAL A 577 35.08 -9.69 -9.50
CA VAL A 577 34.57 -9.68 -8.11
C VAL A 577 33.20 -9.00 -8.02
N ALA A 578 33.00 -7.91 -8.76
CA ALA A 578 31.74 -7.18 -8.80
C ALA A 578 30.57 -8.04 -9.30
N ASP A 579 30.81 -8.94 -10.27
CA ASP A 579 29.78 -9.78 -10.87
C ASP A 579 29.27 -10.87 -9.90
N LEU A 580 30.11 -11.27 -8.92
CA LEU A 580 29.71 -12.22 -7.87
C LEU A 580 28.55 -11.71 -7.00
N PHE A 581 28.48 -10.38 -6.82
CA PHE A 581 27.46 -9.71 -6.00
C PHE A 581 26.39 -9.00 -6.84
N ALA A 582 26.57 -8.92 -8.16
CA ALA A 582 25.62 -8.27 -9.05
C ALA A 582 24.26 -8.99 -9.03
N LEU A 583 23.17 -8.25 -9.15
CA LEU A 583 21.80 -8.77 -9.28
C LEU A 583 21.40 -9.01 -10.74
N ARG A 584 22.37 -9.22 -11.63
CA ARG A 584 22.10 -9.40 -13.05
C ARG A 584 21.81 -10.88 -13.37
N PRO A 585 20.83 -11.16 -14.25
CA PRO A 585 20.48 -12.53 -14.64
C PRO A 585 21.48 -13.16 -15.62
N ASP A 586 22.33 -12.36 -16.28
CA ASP A 586 23.31 -12.82 -17.27
C ASP A 586 24.59 -13.39 -16.65
N VAL A 587 24.70 -13.40 -15.32
CA VAL A 587 25.83 -14.03 -14.60
C VAL A 587 25.68 -15.55 -14.70
N ASP A 588 26.53 -16.18 -15.51
CA ASP A 588 26.50 -17.62 -15.81
C ASP A 588 27.59 -18.44 -15.10
N ARG A 589 28.48 -17.78 -14.34
CA ARG A 589 29.62 -18.40 -13.65
C ARG A 589 30.02 -17.64 -12.38
N THR A 590 30.71 -18.34 -11.47
CA THR A 590 31.36 -17.74 -10.28
C THR A 590 32.87 -17.94 -10.25
N TYR A 591 33.41 -18.91 -10.98
CA TYR A 591 34.84 -18.99 -11.25
C TYR A 591 35.12 -18.45 -12.64
N PHE A 592 35.82 -17.31 -12.67
CA PHE A 592 36.18 -16.66 -13.93
C PHE A 592 37.53 -17.15 -14.42
N HIS A 593 37.67 -17.20 -15.74
CA HIS A 593 38.88 -17.66 -16.41
C HIS A 593 39.25 -16.72 -17.54
N ARG A 594 40.50 -16.83 -18.00
CA ARG A 594 40.99 -16.10 -19.17
C ARG A 594 41.73 -17.06 -20.09
N LEU A 595 41.21 -17.28 -21.29
CA LEU A 595 41.96 -18.02 -22.30
C LEU A 595 43.21 -17.23 -22.72
N LEU A 596 44.39 -17.82 -22.55
CA LEU A 596 45.65 -17.27 -23.03
C LEU A 596 45.76 -17.45 -24.56
N SER A 597 46.59 -16.62 -25.22
CA SER A 597 46.74 -16.67 -26.68
C SER A 597 48.15 -16.29 -27.11
N GLU A 598 48.45 -16.51 -28.40
CA GLU A 598 49.69 -16.10 -29.07
C GLU A 598 50.02 -14.60 -28.86
N SER A 599 49.00 -13.76 -28.71
CA SER A 599 49.18 -12.32 -28.46
C SER A 599 49.77 -12.00 -27.08
N VAL A 600 49.53 -12.87 -26.10
CA VAL A 600 50.03 -12.74 -24.72
C VAL A 600 51.35 -13.50 -24.58
N ILE A 601 51.39 -14.75 -25.05
CA ILE A 601 52.54 -15.66 -24.94
C ILE A 601 52.98 -16.07 -26.34
N ALA A 602 54.16 -15.61 -26.77
CA ALA A 602 54.70 -16.00 -28.08
C ALA A 602 54.97 -17.51 -28.16
N GLY A 603 54.50 -18.17 -29.21
CA GLY A 603 54.55 -19.62 -29.42
C GLY A 603 53.54 -20.41 -28.60
N TYR A 604 52.41 -19.81 -28.21
CA TYR A 604 51.30 -20.48 -27.53
C TYR A 604 50.62 -21.50 -28.44
N ASP A 605 50.32 -21.11 -29.69
CA ASP A 605 49.59 -21.97 -30.64
C ASP A 605 50.38 -23.25 -31.01
N ASP A 606 51.70 -23.21 -30.84
CA ASP A 606 52.61 -24.36 -31.02
C ASP A 606 52.57 -25.36 -29.85
N LEU A 607 52.05 -24.95 -28.68
CA LEU A 607 52.14 -25.69 -27.42
C LEU A 607 50.80 -26.22 -26.93
N VAL A 608 49.69 -25.57 -27.31
CA VAL A 608 48.34 -25.91 -26.88
C VAL A 608 47.55 -26.44 -28.05
N ASP A 609 46.94 -27.62 -27.88
CA ASP A 609 46.14 -28.28 -28.91
C ASP A 609 44.66 -28.33 -28.49
N ASN A 610 43.76 -27.82 -29.33
CA ASN A 610 42.30 -27.87 -29.19
C ASN A 610 41.70 -27.30 -27.88
N LEU A 611 42.40 -26.46 -27.12
CA LEU A 611 41.83 -25.76 -25.96
C LEU A 611 41.01 -24.55 -26.43
N THR A 612 39.69 -24.63 -26.27
CA THR A 612 38.77 -23.51 -26.55
C THR A 612 38.33 -22.85 -25.24
N ASP A 613 37.82 -21.63 -25.33
CA ASP A 613 37.30 -20.90 -24.15
C ASP A 613 36.19 -21.68 -23.45
N ALA A 614 35.26 -22.26 -24.21
CA ALA A 614 34.17 -23.09 -23.67
C ALA A 614 34.67 -24.37 -22.99
N ALA A 615 35.71 -25.01 -23.56
CA ALA A 615 36.33 -26.19 -22.94
C ALA A 615 37.02 -25.81 -21.62
N LEU A 616 37.74 -24.68 -21.59
CA LEU A 616 38.36 -24.18 -20.37
C LEU A 616 37.31 -23.79 -19.31
N ALA A 617 36.23 -23.13 -19.72
CA ALA A 617 35.11 -22.77 -18.83
C ALA A 617 34.56 -24.00 -18.10
N THR A 618 34.30 -25.07 -18.85
CA THR A 618 33.76 -26.33 -18.32
C THR A 618 34.74 -27.05 -17.39
N MET A 619 36.05 -26.86 -17.57
CA MET A 619 37.08 -27.40 -16.68
C MET A 619 37.21 -26.60 -15.37
N VAL A 620 36.91 -25.30 -15.42
CA VAL A 620 37.07 -24.38 -14.28
C VAL A 620 35.87 -24.45 -13.34
N GLU A 621 34.65 -24.58 -13.87
CA GLU A 621 33.43 -24.66 -13.08
C GLU A 621 32.40 -25.57 -13.74
N THR A 622 31.81 -26.47 -12.96
CA THR A 622 30.66 -27.26 -13.39
C THR A 622 29.34 -26.52 -13.08
N VAL A 623 28.28 -26.82 -13.84
CA VAL A 623 26.95 -26.19 -13.63
C VAL A 623 26.41 -26.35 -12.18
N PRO A 624 26.52 -27.53 -11.52
CA PRO A 624 26.11 -27.66 -10.13
C PRO A 624 26.94 -26.79 -9.16
N GLU A 625 28.25 -26.70 -9.37
CA GLU A 625 29.13 -25.84 -8.55
C GLU A 625 28.77 -24.37 -8.71
N PHE A 626 28.48 -23.92 -9.94
CA PHE A 626 27.96 -22.60 -10.21
C PHE A 626 26.67 -22.34 -9.44
N HIS A 627 25.67 -23.22 -9.56
CA HIS A 627 24.39 -23.05 -8.87
C HIS A 627 24.55 -22.98 -7.35
N GLU A 628 25.35 -23.86 -6.76
CA GLU A 628 25.61 -23.86 -5.31
C GLU A 628 26.28 -22.55 -4.87
N ARG A 629 27.37 -22.17 -5.56
CA ARG A 629 28.20 -21.03 -5.16
C ARG A 629 27.48 -19.71 -5.39
N ARG A 630 26.73 -19.57 -6.49
CA ARG A 630 25.91 -18.39 -6.75
C ARG A 630 24.81 -18.21 -5.70
N ASN A 631 24.12 -19.29 -5.33
CA ASN A 631 23.14 -19.25 -4.25
C ASN A 631 23.76 -18.76 -2.92
N ARG A 632 24.96 -19.24 -2.58
CA ARG A 632 25.67 -18.80 -1.36
C ARG A 632 26.02 -17.31 -1.37
N PHE A 633 26.40 -16.75 -2.53
CA PHE A 633 26.63 -15.31 -2.64
C PHE A 633 25.33 -14.51 -2.43
N LEU A 634 24.23 -14.95 -3.03
CA LEU A 634 22.93 -14.32 -2.84
C LEU A 634 22.43 -14.44 -1.39
N ASP A 635 22.62 -15.61 -0.75
CA ASP A 635 22.29 -15.80 0.67
C ASP A 635 23.08 -14.85 1.56
N HIS A 636 24.36 -14.60 1.25
CA HIS A 636 25.16 -13.61 1.97
C HIS A 636 24.60 -12.19 1.83
N VAL A 637 24.12 -11.82 0.64
CA VAL A 637 23.48 -10.51 0.41
C VAL A 637 22.16 -10.42 1.18
N MET A 638 21.31 -11.44 1.09
CA MET A 638 20.02 -11.48 1.79
C MET A 638 20.18 -11.42 3.31
N ALA A 639 21.21 -12.08 3.85
CA ALA A 639 21.50 -12.08 5.27
C ALA A 639 21.78 -10.67 5.84
N ARG A 640 22.25 -9.72 5.02
CA ARG A 640 22.40 -8.31 5.44
C ARG A 640 21.07 -7.66 5.79
N PHE A 641 19.99 -8.12 5.18
CA PHE A 641 18.63 -7.64 5.42
C PHE A 641 17.83 -8.56 6.36
N GLY A 642 18.47 -9.62 6.91
CA GLY A 642 17.80 -10.58 7.79
C GLY A 642 16.84 -11.54 7.07
N GLU A 643 16.95 -11.68 5.75
CA GLU A 643 16.04 -12.51 4.93
C GLU A 643 16.64 -13.89 4.63
N GLN A 644 15.81 -14.92 4.50
CA GLN A 644 16.24 -16.31 4.21
C GLN A 644 15.23 -17.09 3.37
N PHE A 645 15.72 -17.93 2.44
CA PHE A 645 14.91 -18.77 1.55
C PHE A 645 15.03 -20.28 1.87
N GLY A 646 15.52 -20.65 3.06
CA GLY A 646 15.89 -22.03 3.38
C GLY A 646 14.76 -23.05 3.26
N GLU A 647 13.57 -22.75 3.77
CA GLU A 647 12.41 -23.65 3.70
C GLU A 647 11.89 -23.77 2.26
N TYR A 648 11.76 -22.64 1.55
CA TYR A 648 11.37 -22.60 0.15
C TYR A 648 12.34 -23.41 -0.73
N ALA A 649 13.65 -23.25 -0.51
CA ALA A 649 14.69 -23.99 -1.21
C ALA A 649 14.56 -25.51 -1.01
N LEU A 650 14.31 -25.95 0.22
CA LEU A 650 14.10 -27.37 0.52
C LEU A 650 12.85 -27.92 -0.19
N LEU A 651 11.75 -27.17 -0.21
CA LEU A 651 10.52 -27.60 -0.87
C LEU A 651 10.68 -27.64 -2.40
N MET A 652 11.35 -26.65 -2.98
CA MET A 652 11.60 -26.57 -4.43
C MET A 652 12.54 -27.68 -4.91
N THR A 653 13.62 -27.95 -4.19
CA THR A 653 14.54 -29.04 -4.51
C THR A 653 13.88 -30.42 -4.40
N ASN A 654 13.03 -30.64 -3.39
CA ASN A 654 12.24 -31.87 -3.27
C ASN A 654 11.23 -32.04 -4.41
N TRP A 655 10.66 -30.94 -4.93
CA TRP A 655 9.63 -30.98 -5.97
C TRP A 655 10.20 -31.12 -7.39
N LYS A 656 11.20 -30.29 -7.75
CA LYS A 656 11.76 -30.22 -9.12
C LYS A 656 13.11 -30.92 -9.28
N GLY A 657 13.69 -31.42 -8.18
CA GLY A 657 15.05 -31.92 -8.12
C GLY A 657 16.07 -30.81 -7.88
N GLU A 658 17.22 -31.19 -7.34
CA GLU A 658 18.28 -30.27 -6.87
C GLU A 658 18.76 -29.28 -7.94
N ARG A 659 19.02 -29.77 -9.17
CA ARG A 659 19.55 -28.93 -10.25
C ARG A 659 18.58 -27.81 -10.67
N ILE A 660 17.32 -28.15 -10.91
CA ILE A 660 16.29 -27.20 -11.37
C ILE A 660 15.88 -26.29 -10.20
N GLY A 661 15.74 -26.84 -8.99
CA GLY A 661 15.45 -26.07 -7.79
C GLY A 661 16.51 -24.99 -7.52
N ASN A 662 17.81 -25.34 -7.59
CA ASN A 662 18.89 -24.39 -7.35
C ASN A 662 19.00 -23.29 -8.41
N GLN A 663 18.69 -23.61 -9.68
CA GLN A 663 18.62 -22.60 -10.74
C GLN A 663 17.48 -21.61 -10.46
N ARG A 664 16.28 -22.14 -10.17
CA ARG A 664 15.11 -21.31 -9.90
C ARG A 664 15.30 -20.39 -8.69
N LEU A 665 15.94 -20.90 -7.63
CA LEU A 665 16.27 -20.11 -6.45
C LEU A 665 17.14 -18.88 -6.76
N ILE A 666 18.02 -18.95 -7.77
CA ILE A 666 18.84 -17.79 -8.16
C ILE A 666 17.94 -16.70 -8.74
N GLU A 667 17.04 -17.06 -9.66
CA GLU A 667 16.09 -16.14 -10.30
C GLU A 667 15.17 -15.47 -9.26
N ASP A 668 14.61 -16.26 -8.34
CA ASP A 668 13.70 -15.77 -7.31
C ASP A 668 14.42 -14.84 -6.32
N LYS A 669 15.62 -15.21 -5.85
CA LYS A 669 16.42 -14.38 -4.94
C LYS A 669 16.85 -13.06 -5.57
N VAL A 670 17.26 -13.08 -6.85
CA VAL A 670 17.60 -11.86 -7.60
C VAL A 670 16.38 -10.95 -7.72
N SER A 671 15.23 -11.50 -8.10
CA SER A 671 13.98 -10.76 -8.24
C SER A 671 13.52 -10.16 -6.91
N PHE A 672 13.62 -10.93 -5.82
CA PHE A 672 13.31 -10.49 -4.46
C PHE A 672 14.23 -9.35 -4.00
N LEU A 673 15.55 -9.50 -4.20
CA LEU A 673 16.54 -8.48 -3.83
C LEU A 673 16.34 -7.19 -4.62
N LYS A 674 16.08 -7.26 -5.94
CA LYS A 674 15.79 -6.05 -6.74
C LYS A 674 14.54 -5.32 -6.28
N ALA A 675 13.50 -6.05 -5.88
CA ALA A 675 12.26 -5.47 -5.36
C ALA A 675 12.37 -5.04 -3.88
N TYR A 676 13.48 -5.35 -3.20
CA TYR A 676 13.59 -5.30 -1.75
C TYR A 676 13.26 -3.93 -1.12
N PRO A 677 13.78 -2.78 -1.63
CA PRO A 677 13.46 -1.47 -1.05
C PRO A 677 11.95 -1.19 -1.05
N ALA A 678 11.26 -1.56 -2.13
CA ALA A 678 9.83 -1.36 -2.23
C ALA A 678 9.03 -2.30 -1.32
N ILE A 679 9.34 -3.59 -1.28
CA ILE A 679 8.56 -4.59 -0.52
C ILE A 679 8.86 -4.58 0.98
N SER A 680 10.03 -4.07 1.40
CA SER A 680 10.36 -3.87 2.82
C SER A 680 9.70 -2.61 3.35
N GLY A 681 9.88 -1.45 2.70
CA GLY A 681 9.32 -0.18 3.13
C GLY A 681 7.79 -0.10 3.05
N LYS A 682 7.16 -0.76 2.06
CA LYS A 682 5.69 -0.71 1.85
C LYS A 682 4.94 -1.92 2.42
N ARG A 683 5.55 -2.73 3.30
CA ARG A 683 4.96 -3.98 3.80
C ARG A 683 3.56 -3.82 4.40
N ALA A 684 3.36 -2.79 5.22
CA ALA A 684 2.08 -2.52 5.90
C ALA A 684 1.13 -1.62 5.08
N LYS A 685 1.55 -1.17 3.89
CA LYS A 685 0.75 -0.27 3.05
C LYS A 685 -0.41 -1.02 2.43
N ALA A 686 -1.61 -0.47 2.59
CA ALA A 686 -2.82 -0.91 1.93
C ALA A 686 -3.03 -0.22 0.57
N PHE A 687 -4.06 -0.64 -0.16
CA PHE A 687 -4.48 0.04 -1.38
C PHE A 687 -5.31 1.29 -1.07
N ASP A 688 -5.30 2.26 -1.99
CA ASP A 688 -6.18 3.43 -1.97
C ASP A 688 -7.54 3.02 -2.56
N TYR A 689 -8.53 2.77 -1.70
CA TYR A 689 -9.86 2.30 -2.11
C TYR A 689 -10.69 3.34 -2.88
N ARG A 690 -10.19 4.58 -3.02
CA ARG A 690 -10.81 5.63 -3.84
C ARG A 690 -10.33 5.60 -5.29
N LYS A 691 -9.32 4.77 -5.57
CA LYS A 691 -8.82 4.44 -6.91
C LYS A 691 -9.19 3.00 -7.22
N GLU A 692 -9.12 2.60 -8.49
CA GLU A 692 -9.38 1.20 -8.85
C GLU A 692 -8.48 0.28 -8.04
N PRO A 693 -9.04 -0.76 -7.42
CA PRO A 693 -8.25 -1.83 -6.82
C PRO A 693 -7.50 -2.66 -7.87
N ALA A 694 -8.06 -2.81 -9.07
CA ALA A 694 -7.50 -3.58 -10.19
C ALA A 694 -6.34 -2.89 -10.93
N LEU A 695 -6.03 -1.63 -10.61
CA LEU A 695 -4.84 -0.99 -11.15
C LEU A 695 -3.57 -1.72 -10.69
N ALA A 696 -2.68 -2.04 -11.63
CA ALA A 696 -1.38 -2.65 -11.36
C ALA A 696 -0.47 -1.84 -10.40
N SER A 697 -0.81 -0.59 -10.06
CA SER A 697 -0.08 0.24 -9.09
C SER A 697 -0.77 0.36 -7.72
N ASN A 698 -2.00 -0.14 -7.57
CA ASN A 698 -2.85 0.06 -6.39
C ASN A 698 -3.18 -1.26 -5.69
N TYR A 699 -2.15 -2.02 -5.32
CA TYR A 699 -2.29 -3.25 -4.53
C TYR A 699 -1.67 -3.09 -3.13
N PRO A 700 -2.13 -3.85 -2.13
CA PRO A 700 -1.50 -3.91 -0.82
C PRO A 700 -0.05 -4.40 -0.91
N GLY A 701 0.89 -3.71 -0.27
CA GLY A 701 2.32 -4.04 -0.37
C GLY A 701 2.65 -5.48 0.07
N ILE A 702 1.90 -6.00 1.05
CA ILE A 702 2.02 -7.39 1.52
C ILE A 702 1.75 -8.42 0.41
N ARG A 703 0.83 -8.15 -0.53
CA ARG A 703 0.51 -9.06 -1.64
C ARG A 703 1.74 -9.31 -2.49
N LYS A 704 2.43 -8.25 -2.90
CA LYS A 704 3.65 -8.36 -3.72
C LYS A 704 4.78 -9.04 -2.96
N ARG A 705 4.98 -8.70 -1.68
CA ARG A 705 6.00 -9.34 -0.85
C ARG A 705 5.77 -10.84 -0.73
N VAL A 706 4.55 -11.26 -0.38
CA VAL A 706 4.17 -12.67 -0.29
C VAL A 706 4.36 -13.36 -1.64
N SER A 707 3.94 -12.74 -2.74
CA SER A 707 4.09 -13.32 -4.08
C SER A 707 5.54 -13.65 -4.43
N LEU A 708 6.49 -12.76 -4.11
CA LEU A 708 7.91 -12.99 -4.37
C LEU A 708 8.51 -14.06 -3.43
N LEU A 709 8.08 -14.12 -2.16
CA LEU A 709 8.49 -15.17 -1.22
C LEU A 709 7.97 -16.56 -1.61
N LEU A 710 6.88 -16.60 -2.39
CA LEU A 710 6.31 -17.80 -2.97
C LEU A 710 7.00 -18.21 -4.29
N GLY A 711 7.91 -17.37 -4.82
CA GLY A 711 8.66 -17.64 -6.05
C GLY A 711 7.87 -17.33 -7.34
N PHE A 712 6.84 -16.49 -7.24
CA PHE A 712 6.22 -15.91 -8.44
C PHE A 712 7.15 -14.83 -9.05
N PRO A 713 7.25 -14.76 -10.39
CA PRO A 713 8.09 -13.76 -11.04
C PRO A 713 7.55 -12.33 -10.80
N ASN A 714 8.46 -11.36 -10.67
CA ASN A 714 8.13 -9.95 -10.53
C ASN A 714 7.81 -9.33 -11.90
N LEU A 715 6.65 -9.62 -12.47
CA LEU A 715 6.25 -9.09 -13.76
C LEU A 715 5.41 -7.81 -13.64
N ARG A 716 5.53 -6.92 -14.62
CA ARG A 716 4.72 -5.70 -14.76
C ARG A 716 4.41 -5.43 -16.22
N PHE A 717 3.25 -4.86 -16.48
CA PHE A 717 2.93 -4.38 -17.82
C PHE A 717 3.43 -2.94 -18.03
N GLU A 718 4.08 -2.73 -19.17
CA GLU A 718 4.45 -1.42 -19.71
C GLU A 718 3.63 -1.18 -20.99
N TRP A 719 3.02 0.00 -21.07
CA TRP A 719 2.03 0.31 -22.10
C TRP A 719 2.37 1.60 -22.81
N THR A 720 2.04 1.70 -24.10
CA THR A 720 2.04 2.98 -24.82
C THR A 720 0.64 3.59 -24.78
N ILE A 721 0.53 4.77 -24.17
CA ILE A 721 -0.74 5.51 -24.06
C ILE A 721 -0.71 6.69 -25.04
N ALA A 722 -1.72 6.77 -25.91
CA ALA A 722 -1.93 7.91 -26.81
C ALA A 722 -3.26 8.59 -26.51
N GLY A 723 -3.27 9.92 -26.41
CA GLY A 723 -4.48 10.71 -26.14
C GLY A 723 -4.17 12.09 -25.56
N THR A 724 -5.18 12.95 -25.53
CA THR A 724 -5.13 14.26 -24.84
C THR A 724 -6.37 14.39 -23.99
N ASP A 725 -6.22 14.89 -22.76
CA ASP A 725 -7.34 15.16 -21.86
C ASP A 725 -8.03 16.48 -22.22
N PRO A 726 -9.35 16.52 -22.53
CA PRO A 726 -10.29 15.41 -22.61
C PRO A 726 -10.32 14.76 -24.01
N GLY A 727 -10.36 13.43 -24.06
CA GLY A 727 -10.38 12.68 -25.31
C GLY A 727 -10.15 11.19 -25.08
N PRO A 728 -10.48 10.31 -26.05
CA PRO A 728 -10.25 8.90 -25.87
C PRO A 728 -8.76 8.63 -25.72
N PHE A 729 -8.38 8.03 -24.59
CA PHE A 729 -7.06 7.47 -24.39
C PHE A 729 -7.05 6.07 -24.97
N ILE A 730 -6.07 5.82 -25.84
CA ILE A 730 -5.90 4.56 -26.54
C ILE A 730 -4.65 3.88 -26.00
N ILE A 731 -4.80 2.63 -25.60
CA ILE A 731 -3.70 1.73 -25.28
C ILE A 731 -3.64 0.67 -26.37
N GLY A 732 -2.53 0.67 -27.11
CA GLY A 732 -2.28 -0.30 -28.17
C GLY A 732 -1.15 -1.25 -27.76
N PRO A 733 0.12 -0.95 -28.13
CA PRO A 733 1.26 -1.79 -27.78
C PRO A 733 1.48 -1.92 -26.28
N TYR A 734 1.73 -3.14 -25.83
CA TYR A 734 2.15 -3.45 -24.47
C TYR A 734 3.34 -4.41 -24.45
N GLN A 735 4.09 -4.35 -23.36
CA GLN A 735 5.13 -5.30 -22.99
C GLN A 735 4.89 -5.77 -21.55
N LEU A 736 4.95 -7.07 -21.32
CA LEU A 736 5.06 -7.66 -19.99
C LEU A 736 6.54 -7.87 -19.73
N VAL A 737 7.09 -7.14 -18.76
CA VAL A 737 8.52 -7.17 -18.41
C VAL A 737 8.73 -7.65 -16.98
N ASP A 738 9.88 -8.26 -16.71
CA ASP A 738 10.27 -8.65 -15.36
C ASP A 738 11.04 -7.54 -14.60
N GLY A 739 11.51 -7.86 -13.39
CA GLY A 739 12.34 -6.96 -12.58
C GLY A 739 13.73 -6.65 -13.16
N ASN A 740 14.12 -7.30 -14.26
CA ASN A 740 15.35 -7.05 -15.02
C ASN A 740 15.08 -6.33 -16.35
N ASP A 741 13.85 -5.85 -16.55
CA ASP A 741 13.38 -5.25 -17.80
C ASP A 741 13.46 -6.20 -19.01
N ALA A 742 13.52 -7.52 -18.76
CA ALA A 742 13.44 -8.51 -19.82
C ALA A 742 11.98 -8.68 -20.25
N VAL A 743 11.74 -8.65 -21.56
CA VAL A 743 10.39 -8.80 -22.13
C VAL A 743 9.99 -10.27 -22.13
N TRP A 744 8.91 -10.57 -21.43
CA TRP A 744 8.26 -11.88 -21.41
C TRP A 744 7.17 -11.96 -22.47
N PHE A 745 6.37 -10.91 -22.64
CA PHE A 745 5.30 -10.92 -23.63
C PHE A 745 5.18 -9.56 -24.27
N GLU A 746 4.92 -9.51 -25.56
CA GLU A 746 4.59 -8.27 -26.24
C GLU A 746 3.44 -8.46 -27.22
N GLY A 747 2.66 -7.41 -27.40
CA GLY A 747 1.47 -7.48 -28.23
C GLY A 747 0.73 -6.16 -28.28
N ASP A 748 -0.52 -6.24 -28.72
CA ASP A 748 -1.40 -5.09 -28.86
C ASP A 748 -2.78 -5.44 -28.30
N VAL A 749 -3.23 -4.68 -27.30
CA VAL A 749 -4.51 -4.88 -26.62
C VAL A 749 -5.63 -4.07 -27.29
N ASN A 750 -5.32 -2.92 -27.89
CA ASN A 750 -6.26 -2.01 -28.56
C ASN A 750 -7.51 -1.69 -27.72
N VAL A 751 -7.32 -0.98 -26.62
CA VAL A 751 -8.39 -0.52 -25.72
C VAL A 751 -8.50 1.01 -25.81
N SER A 752 -9.74 1.52 -25.81
CA SER A 752 -10.04 2.96 -25.82
C SER A 752 -11.00 3.30 -24.70
N ALA A 753 -10.69 4.31 -23.90
CA ALA A 753 -11.57 4.80 -22.86
C ALA A 753 -11.52 6.34 -22.72
N PRO A 754 -12.53 6.97 -22.10
CA PRO A 754 -12.56 8.42 -21.89
C PRO A 754 -11.37 8.98 -21.09
N THR A 755 -10.80 8.18 -20.19
CA THR A 755 -9.65 8.56 -19.37
C THR A 755 -8.48 7.58 -19.52
N ALA A 756 -7.25 8.04 -19.28
CA ALA A 756 -6.06 7.18 -19.30
C ALA A 756 -6.19 6.02 -18.30
N TYR A 757 -6.80 6.30 -17.16
CA TYR A 757 -7.06 5.33 -16.09
C TYR A 757 -8.01 4.21 -16.53
N GLU A 758 -9.18 4.55 -17.08
CA GLU A 758 -10.15 3.55 -17.55
C GLU A 758 -9.57 2.71 -18.68
N ALA A 759 -8.74 3.31 -19.54
CA ALA A 759 -8.09 2.60 -20.62
C ALA A 759 -7.07 1.58 -20.08
N GLN A 760 -6.29 1.97 -19.06
CA GLN A 760 -5.33 1.08 -18.38
C GLN A 760 -6.02 -0.08 -17.69
N LYS A 761 -7.12 0.17 -16.96
CA LYS A 761 -7.93 -0.87 -16.32
C LYS A 761 -8.42 -1.88 -17.35
N ALA A 762 -9.15 -1.40 -18.36
CA ALA A 762 -9.72 -2.28 -19.38
C ALA A 762 -8.65 -3.05 -20.16
N ALA A 763 -7.46 -2.49 -20.36
CA ALA A 763 -6.31 -3.20 -20.93
C ALA A 763 -5.78 -4.30 -20.01
N TYR A 764 -5.59 -3.98 -18.72
CA TYR A 764 -5.08 -4.91 -17.71
C TYR A 764 -6.04 -6.11 -17.54
N ASP A 765 -7.34 -5.86 -17.36
CA ASP A 765 -8.35 -6.90 -17.17
C ASP A 765 -8.46 -7.81 -18.40
N ALA A 766 -8.49 -7.21 -19.60
CA ALA A 766 -8.58 -7.95 -20.85
C ALA A 766 -7.40 -8.91 -21.05
N LEU A 767 -6.21 -8.54 -20.58
CA LEU A 767 -5.03 -9.39 -20.65
C LEU A 767 -5.00 -10.43 -19.53
N LEU A 768 -5.20 -10.01 -18.28
CA LEU A 768 -5.05 -10.89 -17.13
C LEU A 768 -6.04 -12.06 -17.17
N VAL A 769 -7.31 -11.79 -17.51
CA VAL A 769 -8.34 -12.83 -17.67
C VAL A 769 -7.90 -13.84 -18.73
N ARG A 770 -7.41 -13.39 -19.89
CA ARG A 770 -6.92 -14.30 -20.95
C ARG A 770 -5.69 -15.08 -20.52
N MET A 771 -4.77 -14.47 -19.77
CA MET A 771 -3.54 -15.11 -19.31
C MET A 771 -3.76 -16.21 -18.27
N THR A 772 -4.90 -16.21 -17.58
CA THR A 772 -5.28 -17.31 -16.66
C THR A 772 -5.83 -18.55 -17.36
N LEU A 773 -6.22 -18.45 -18.64
CA LEU A 773 -6.87 -19.55 -19.36
C LEU A 773 -5.83 -20.40 -20.10
N PRO A 774 -5.68 -21.70 -19.75
CA PRO A 774 -4.78 -22.59 -20.49
C PRO A 774 -5.11 -22.69 -21.98
N THR A 775 -6.40 -22.60 -22.32
CA THR A 775 -6.90 -22.66 -23.70
C THR A 775 -6.62 -21.40 -24.52
N ALA A 776 -6.22 -20.30 -23.90
CA ALA A 776 -5.84 -19.07 -24.60
C ALA A 776 -4.41 -19.13 -25.16
N TYR A 777 -3.57 -20.06 -24.70
CA TYR A 777 -2.20 -20.22 -25.19
C TYR A 777 -2.12 -21.23 -26.34
N GLN A 778 -1.37 -20.87 -27.37
CA GLN A 778 -1.05 -21.74 -28.49
C GLN A 778 0.47 -21.87 -28.64
N ILE A 779 0.96 -23.11 -28.66
CA ILE A 779 2.36 -23.42 -28.96
C ILE A 779 2.46 -23.78 -30.44
N GLN A 780 3.10 -22.92 -31.23
CA GLN A 780 3.29 -23.10 -32.66
C GLN A 780 4.66 -23.70 -32.95
N ALA A 781 4.70 -24.84 -33.64
CA ALA A 781 5.94 -25.47 -34.07
C ALA A 781 6.33 -25.00 -35.48
N GLY A 782 7.56 -24.49 -35.64
CA GLY A 782 8.07 -24.03 -36.92
C GLY A 782 9.60 -24.06 -36.97
N GLY A 783 10.18 -24.63 -38.02
CA GLY A 783 11.65 -24.63 -38.21
C GLY A 783 12.45 -25.41 -37.16
N GLY A 784 11.81 -26.31 -36.38
CA GLY A 784 12.44 -27.02 -35.27
C GLY A 784 12.38 -26.28 -33.92
N GLN A 785 11.69 -25.14 -33.86
CA GLN A 785 11.49 -24.36 -32.64
C GLN A 785 9.99 -24.21 -32.32
N TYR A 786 9.70 -23.80 -31.09
CA TYR A 786 8.35 -23.68 -30.52
C TYR A 786 8.10 -22.24 -30.07
N ALA A 787 7.14 -21.55 -30.68
CA ALA A 787 6.73 -20.20 -30.29
C ALA A 787 5.46 -20.24 -29.42
N VAL A 788 5.41 -19.42 -28.37
CA VAL A 788 4.23 -19.31 -27.49
C VAL A 788 3.46 -18.05 -27.85
N VAL A 789 2.18 -18.21 -28.19
CA VAL A 789 1.28 -17.13 -28.59
C VAL A 789 0.07 -17.12 -27.67
N LEU A 790 -0.32 -15.93 -27.19
CA LEU A 790 -1.57 -15.71 -26.46
C LEU A 790 -2.63 -15.24 -27.45
N LEU A 791 -3.80 -15.88 -27.42
CA LEU A 791 -4.91 -15.60 -28.32
C LEU A 791 -6.03 -14.82 -27.64
N ARG A 792 -6.71 -13.97 -28.40
CA ARG A 792 -8.00 -13.37 -28.08
C ARG A 792 -9.12 -14.43 -28.14
N ALA A 793 -10.31 -14.06 -27.69
CA ALA A 793 -11.49 -14.94 -27.75
C ALA A 793 -11.88 -15.32 -29.20
N ASP A 794 -11.62 -14.45 -30.17
CA ASP A 794 -11.84 -14.69 -31.61
C ASP A 794 -10.70 -15.45 -32.30
N ALA A 795 -9.76 -16.01 -31.51
CA ALA A 795 -8.55 -16.71 -31.95
C ALA A 795 -7.51 -15.84 -32.70
N SER A 796 -7.65 -14.51 -32.73
CA SER A 796 -6.58 -13.62 -33.19
C SER A 796 -5.46 -13.48 -32.16
N GLN A 797 -4.25 -13.10 -32.57
CA GLN A 797 -3.11 -12.94 -31.66
C GLN A 797 -3.29 -11.70 -30.75
N LEU A 798 -3.17 -11.91 -29.44
CA LEU A 798 -3.15 -10.86 -28.41
C LEU A 798 -1.72 -10.49 -27.99
N GLY A 799 -0.81 -11.45 -28.04
CA GLY A 799 0.62 -11.24 -27.80
C GLY A 799 1.42 -12.51 -28.06
N ALA A 800 2.73 -12.39 -28.03
CA ALA A 800 3.63 -13.54 -28.14
C ALA A 800 4.85 -13.36 -27.23
N TYR A 801 5.42 -14.48 -26.82
CA TYR A 801 6.74 -14.50 -26.20
C TYR A 801 7.81 -14.22 -27.28
N PRO A 802 8.77 -13.31 -27.06
CA PRO A 802 9.63 -12.77 -28.12
C PRO A 802 10.64 -13.78 -28.69
N VAL A 803 10.97 -14.86 -27.96
CA VAL A 803 12.03 -15.82 -28.34
C VAL A 803 11.47 -17.25 -28.47
N ALA A 804 11.70 -17.93 -29.59
CA ALA A 804 11.25 -19.31 -29.74
C ALA A 804 12.07 -20.29 -28.89
N PHE A 805 11.43 -21.33 -28.35
CA PHE A 805 12.06 -22.39 -27.56
C PHE A 805 12.58 -23.52 -28.44
N ASP A 806 13.72 -24.10 -28.09
CA ASP A 806 14.25 -25.29 -28.78
C ASP A 806 13.50 -26.58 -28.39
N THR A 807 12.76 -26.57 -27.27
CA THR A 807 12.02 -27.74 -26.77
C THR A 807 10.57 -27.41 -26.44
N LEU A 808 9.68 -28.37 -26.69
CA LEU A 808 8.26 -28.27 -26.33
C LEU A 808 8.05 -28.16 -24.81
N GLU A 809 8.91 -28.82 -24.03
CA GLU A 809 8.85 -28.79 -22.56
C GLU A 809 9.15 -27.39 -22.01
N GLY A 810 10.14 -26.69 -22.59
CA GLY A 810 10.44 -25.30 -22.22
C GLY A 810 9.28 -24.35 -22.52
N ALA A 811 8.67 -24.48 -23.70
CA ALA A 811 7.51 -23.69 -24.08
C ALA A 811 6.30 -23.94 -23.15
N ARG A 812 6.06 -25.20 -22.74
CA ARG A 812 5.01 -25.54 -21.77
C ARG A 812 5.31 -24.99 -20.38
N GLY A 813 6.56 -25.07 -19.93
CA GLY A 813 6.98 -24.52 -18.63
C GLY A 813 6.72 -23.02 -18.50
N LEU A 814 6.99 -22.24 -19.56
CA LEU A 814 6.65 -20.82 -19.61
C LEU A 814 5.13 -20.58 -19.49
N VAL A 815 4.32 -21.34 -20.22
CA VAL A 815 2.85 -21.22 -20.17
C VAL A 815 2.33 -21.50 -18.76
N ASP A 816 2.81 -22.58 -18.13
CA ASP A 816 2.43 -22.93 -16.75
C ASP A 816 2.81 -21.81 -15.77
N GLU A 817 3.99 -21.22 -15.93
CA GLU A 817 4.46 -20.10 -15.09
C GLU A 817 3.63 -18.82 -15.29
N LEU A 818 3.29 -18.48 -16.54
CA LEU A 818 2.45 -17.33 -16.86
C LEU A 818 1.04 -17.50 -16.30
N ILE A 819 0.45 -18.70 -16.39
CA ILE A 819 -0.87 -18.99 -15.83
C ILE A 819 -0.84 -18.90 -14.31
N ALA A 820 0.20 -19.46 -13.67
CA ALA A 820 0.38 -19.42 -12.22
C ALA A 820 0.55 -17.98 -11.72
N TRP A 821 1.40 -17.20 -12.37
CA TRP A 821 1.60 -15.78 -12.09
C TRP A 821 0.30 -14.99 -12.28
N ALA A 822 -0.35 -15.09 -13.44
CA ALA A 822 -1.58 -14.36 -13.73
C ALA A 822 -2.72 -14.72 -12.76
N SER A 823 -2.79 -15.98 -12.34
CA SER A 823 -3.76 -16.41 -11.32
C SER A 823 -3.43 -15.77 -9.97
N ASN A 824 -2.17 -15.76 -9.55
CA ASN A 824 -1.74 -15.15 -8.29
C ASN A 824 -1.91 -13.61 -8.28
N GLU A 825 -1.77 -12.95 -9.42
CA GLU A 825 -2.10 -11.53 -9.58
C GLU A 825 -3.59 -11.21 -9.40
N ARG A 826 -4.45 -12.22 -9.28
CA ARG A 826 -5.86 -12.02 -8.91
C ARG A 826 -6.11 -12.16 -7.41
N ALA A 827 -5.12 -12.56 -6.62
CA ALA A 827 -5.30 -12.71 -5.17
C ALA A 827 -5.79 -11.40 -4.51
N ILE A 828 -6.83 -11.51 -3.67
CA ILE A 828 -7.50 -10.38 -3.03
C ILE A 828 -7.18 -10.38 -1.54
N VAL A 829 -6.79 -9.22 -1.01
CA VAL A 829 -6.66 -9.00 0.43
C VAL A 829 -7.83 -8.14 0.87
N VAL A 830 -8.77 -8.77 1.57
CA VAL A 830 -9.97 -8.12 2.08
C VAL A 830 -9.67 -7.53 3.44
N GLU A 831 -9.81 -6.21 3.55
CA GLU A 831 -9.70 -5.46 4.82
C GLU A 831 -11.09 -5.37 5.45
N HIS A 832 -11.26 -6.00 6.60
CA HIS A 832 -12.57 -6.05 7.24
C HIS A 832 -13.01 -4.68 7.78
N LEU A 833 -12.08 -3.78 8.11
CA LEU A 833 -12.41 -2.42 8.51
C LEU A 833 -13.12 -1.63 7.40
N LEU A 834 -12.87 -1.95 6.13
CA LEU A 834 -13.58 -1.32 5.00
C LEU A 834 -15.03 -1.82 4.89
N LEU A 835 -15.30 -3.05 5.34
CA LEU A 835 -16.62 -3.69 5.34
C LEU A 835 -17.54 -3.21 6.48
N ARG A 836 -17.05 -2.33 7.37
CA ARG A 836 -17.84 -1.76 8.46
C ARG A 836 -19.03 -0.95 7.91
N PRO A 837 -20.18 -0.94 8.59
CA PRO A 837 -21.27 -0.04 8.22
C PRO A 837 -20.81 1.41 8.32
N LYS A 838 -21.07 2.21 7.26
CA LYS A 838 -20.66 3.62 7.22
C LYS A 838 -21.72 4.57 7.78
N PHE A 839 -22.97 4.12 7.83
CA PHE A 839 -24.12 4.88 8.33
C PHE A 839 -25.15 3.95 8.99
N PRO A 840 -26.07 4.45 9.84
CA PRO A 840 -27.11 3.63 10.44
C PRO A 840 -28.03 3.01 9.39
N GLY A 841 -28.21 1.68 9.42
CA GLY A 841 -29.03 0.94 8.47
C GLY A 841 -28.25 0.31 7.30
N ASP A 842 -26.94 0.53 7.23
CA ASP A 842 -26.05 -0.13 6.28
C ASP A 842 -25.89 -1.64 6.56
N ALA A 843 -25.24 -2.36 5.65
CA ALA A 843 -25.01 -3.79 5.76
C ALA A 843 -24.17 -4.15 6.99
N LEU A 844 -24.53 -5.22 7.69
CA LEU A 844 -23.75 -5.78 8.79
C LEU A 844 -23.17 -7.12 8.41
N TYR A 845 -21.97 -7.39 8.91
CA TYR A 845 -21.38 -8.73 8.84
C TYR A 845 -22.30 -9.72 9.57
N PRO A 846 -22.64 -10.89 8.98
CA PRO A 846 -23.54 -11.87 9.60
C PRO A 846 -23.07 -12.33 10.99
N ASP A 847 -24.01 -12.49 11.93
CA ASP A 847 -23.72 -13.04 13.27
C ASP A 847 -23.57 -14.57 13.19
N CYS A 848 -22.55 -15.14 13.84
CA CYS A 848 -22.32 -16.60 13.87
C CYS A 848 -23.24 -17.33 14.88
N GLY A 849 -24.42 -16.76 15.17
CA GLY A 849 -25.29 -17.16 16.27
C GLY A 849 -26.51 -18.02 15.91
N SER A 850 -26.65 -18.51 14.67
CA SER A 850 -27.73 -19.45 14.32
C SER A 850 -27.27 -20.90 14.48
N ASP A 851 -28.12 -21.72 15.11
CA ASP A 851 -27.95 -23.11 15.57
C ASP A 851 -27.52 -24.18 14.53
N ASP A 852 -26.96 -23.80 13.37
CA ASP A 852 -26.40 -24.74 12.39
C ASP A 852 -24.97 -25.16 12.78
N ALA A 853 -24.91 -25.96 13.84
CA ALA A 853 -23.72 -26.70 14.28
C ALA A 853 -23.28 -27.81 13.30
N GLN A 854 -23.55 -27.66 11.99
CA GLN A 854 -23.20 -28.61 10.94
C GLN A 854 -22.41 -27.99 9.77
N ALA A 855 -21.81 -26.81 9.98
CA ALA A 855 -20.80 -26.22 9.08
C ALA A 855 -19.38 -26.48 9.62
N ASP A 856 -18.97 -27.74 9.73
CA ASP A 856 -17.66 -28.15 10.27
C ASP A 856 -16.46 -27.89 9.30
N CYS A 857 -16.61 -26.97 8.32
CA CYS A 857 -15.64 -26.71 7.23
C CYS A 857 -15.63 -25.27 6.64
N GLY A 858 -16.14 -24.23 7.33
CA GLY A 858 -16.36 -22.89 6.74
C GLY A 858 -15.26 -21.84 6.96
N CYS A 859 -15.13 -20.87 6.02
CA CYS A 859 -14.42 -19.60 6.23
C CYS A 859 -15.22 -18.65 7.17
N ASP A 860 -15.67 -19.14 8.33
CA ASP A 860 -16.40 -18.35 9.34
C ASP A 860 -15.50 -17.61 10.32
N THR A 861 -15.84 -16.36 10.64
CA THR A 861 -14.98 -15.40 11.36
C THR A 861 -15.46 -15.03 12.76
N CYS A 862 -16.61 -15.51 13.23
CA CYS A 862 -17.18 -15.03 14.49
C CYS A 862 -17.02 -16.00 15.67
N SER A 863 -15.95 -15.78 16.44
CA SER A 863 -16.10 -15.72 17.90
C SER A 863 -16.76 -14.38 18.24
N GLY A 864 -17.77 -14.32 19.13
CA GLY A 864 -18.60 -13.14 19.49
C GLY A 864 -17.85 -11.86 19.93
N HIS A 865 -17.04 -11.31 19.03
CA HIS A 865 -16.12 -10.21 19.13
C HIS A 865 -16.16 -9.44 17.80
N ASP A 866 -15.87 -8.15 17.85
CA ASP A 866 -15.73 -7.23 16.71
C ASP A 866 -15.20 -7.91 15.43
N PRO A 867 -16.02 -8.03 14.36
CA PRO A 867 -15.64 -8.72 13.11
C PRO A 867 -14.89 -7.81 12.13
N TYR A 868 -14.69 -6.53 12.48
CA TYR A 868 -14.10 -5.51 11.59
C TYR A 868 -12.66 -5.19 11.97
N SER A 869 -12.40 -4.96 13.26
CA SER A 869 -11.09 -4.46 13.70
C SER A 869 -9.94 -5.45 13.55
N PHE A 870 -8.89 -5.00 12.89
CA PHE A 870 -7.61 -5.68 12.72
C PHE A 870 -7.73 -7.10 12.15
N ARG A 871 -8.58 -7.28 11.15
CA ARG A 871 -8.88 -8.57 10.50
C ARG A 871 -8.68 -8.48 8.99
N LEU A 872 -7.95 -9.44 8.45
CA LEU A 872 -7.72 -9.56 7.01
C LEU A 872 -8.18 -10.93 6.52
N THR A 873 -8.77 -10.99 5.33
CA THR A 873 -9.00 -12.25 4.60
C THR A 873 -8.25 -12.24 3.27
N PHE A 874 -7.31 -13.16 3.12
CA PHE A 874 -6.59 -13.46 1.89
C PHE A 874 -7.41 -14.47 1.08
N VAL A 875 -8.03 -14.00 -0.01
CA VAL A 875 -8.72 -14.83 -0.98
C VAL A 875 -7.72 -15.20 -2.07
N MET A 876 -7.21 -16.42 -1.98
CA MET A 876 -6.17 -16.97 -2.85
C MET A 876 -6.80 -17.82 -3.97
N PRO A 877 -6.26 -17.80 -5.20
CA PRO A 877 -6.71 -18.64 -6.30
C PRO A 877 -6.40 -20.12 -6.02
N GLY A 878 -7.42 -20.93 -5.74
CA GLY A 878 -7.29 -22.34 -5.37
C GLY A 878 -6.77 -23.25 -6.49
N TRP A 879 -6.83 -22.80 -7.74
CA TRP A 879 -6.34 -23.53 -8.92
C TRP A 879 -4.89 -23.16 -9.30
N SER A 880 -4.27 -22.19 -8.63
CA SER A 880 -2.91 -21.76 -8.98
C SER A 880 -1.87 -22.84 -8.65
N ALA A 881 -1.12 -23.28 -9.67
CA ALA A 881 -0.03 -24.21 -9.50
C ALA A 881 1.20 -23.51 -8.89
N PRO A 882 2.02 -24.18 -8.07
CA PRO A 882 1.90 -25.57 -7.63
C PRO A 882 1.02 -25.79 -6.38
N TYR A 883 0.41 -24.74 -5.84
CA TYR A 883 -0.32 -24.78 -4.55
C TYR A 883 -1.64 -25.55 -4.59
N ASN A 884 -2.21 -25.73 -5.79
CA ASN A 884 -3.38 -26.55 -6.01
C ASN A 884 -3.12 -28.05 -5.79
N GLY A 885 -1.93 -28.56 -6.13
CA GLY A 885 -1.59 -29.98 -6.08
C GLY A 885 -0.57 -30.38 -5.01
N ASN A 886 0.27 -29.45 -4.54
CA ASN A 886 1.29 -29.69 -3.53
C ASN A 886 0.93 -29.05 -2.18
N MET A 887 0.43 -29.88 -1.25
CA MET A 887 -0.04 -29.42 0.06
C MET A 887 1.08 -28.93 0.99
N ASP A 888 2.33 -29.38 0.82
CA ASP A 888 3.45 -28.87 1.61
C ASP A 888 3.80 -27.44 1.19
N LEU A 889 3.81 -27.16 -0.12
CA LEU A 889 3.97 -25.81 -0.66
C LEU A 889 2.79 -24.89 -0.28
N ARG A 890 1.56 -25.39 -0.26
CA ARG A 890 0.40 -24.62 0.22
C ARG A 890 0.46 -24.35 1.72
N GLY A 891 0.91 -25.32 2.51
CA GLY A 891 1.16 -25.14 3.93
C GLY A 891 2.25 -24.08 4.20
N PHE A 892 3.31 -24.09 3.39
CA PHE A 892 4.33 -23.04 3.39
C PHE A 892 3.71 -21.69 3.05
N ALA A 893 2.89 -21.60 2.00
CA ALA A 893 2.25 -20.34 1.61
C ALA A 893 1.39 -19.74 2.73
N ASN A 894 0.59 -20.58 3.41
CA ASN A 894 -0.21 -20.15 4.55
C ASN A 894 0.66 -19.61 5.70
N ARG A 895 1.77 -20.29 6.03
CA ARG A 895 2.71 -19.83 7.07
C ARG A 895 3.39 -18.52 6.66
N THR A 896 3.81 -18.39 5.41
CA THR A 896 4.43 -17.17 4.87
C THR A 896 3.48 -15.98 5.00
N ILE A 897 2.21 -16.14 4.62
CA ILE A 897 1.19 -15.09 4.80
C ILE A 897 1.07 -14.72 6.28
N GLN A 898 1.02 -15.69 7.19
CA GLN A 898 0.92 -15.45 8.63
C GLN A 898 2.13 -14.71 9.20
N TYR A 899 3.36 -15.11 8.82
CA TYR A 899 4.59 -14.47 9.31
C TYR A 899 4.80 -13.07 8.75
N GLU A 900 4.35 -12.82 7.52
CA GLU A 900 4.50 -11.53 6.86
C GLU A 900 3.41 -10.53 7.23
N THR A 901 2.28 -11.01 7.76
CA THR A 901 1.20 -10.14 8.26
C THR A 901 1.62 -9.45 9.56
N PRO A 902 1.41 -8.13 9.69
CA PRO A 902 1.66 -7.42 10.95
C PRO A 902 1.00 -8.08 12.15
N SER A 903 1.72 -8.17 13.28
CA SER A 903 1.31 -8.97 14.44
C SER A 903 0.01 -8.55 15.13
N HIS A 904 -0.43 -7.30 14.92
CA HIS A 904 -1.70 -6.80 15.46
C HIS A 904 -2.89 -7.16 14.57
N LEU A 905 -2.66 -7.61 13.33
CA LEU A 905 -3.68 -8.04 12.37
C LEU A 905 -3.86 -9.55 12.43
N LEU A 906 -5.09 -10.01 12.27
CA LEU A 906 -5.44 -11.43 12.21
C LEU A 906 -5.71 -11.84 10.75
N PRO A 907 -4.77 -12.52 10.07
CA PRO A 907 -4.98 -12.99 8.71
C PRO A 907 -5.74 -14.32 8.68
N LYS A 908 -6.74 -14.39 7.81
CA LYS A 908 -7.39 -15.61 7.38
C LYS A 908 -7.01 -15.91 5.94
N VAL A 909 -6.75 -17.17 5.60
CA VAL A 909 -6.41 -17.57 4.23
C VAL A 909 -7.47 -18.53 3.70
N CYS A 910 -8.16 -18.14 2.64
CA CYS A 910 -9.16 -18.95 1.95
C CYS A 910 -8.66 -19.19 0.51
N TRP A 911 -8.39 -20.44 0.14
CA TRP A 911 -8.06 -20.78 -1.25
C TRP A 911 -9.33 -21.18 -1.98
N VAL A 912 -9.82 -20.31 -2.85
CA VAL A 912 -11.14 -20.43 -3.43
C VAL A 912 -11.03 -20.99 -4.84
N GLY A 913 -11.85 -21.99 -5.16
CA GLY A 913 -11.92 -22.54 -6.51
C GLY A 913 -12.66 -21.62 -7.46
N ASN A 914 -12.46 -21.87 -8.75
CA ASN A 914 -13.19 -21.18 -9.83
C ASN A 914 -13.75 -22.20 -10.82
N ASP A 915 -14.02 -23.40 -10.34
CA ASP A 915 -14.61 -24.46 -11.15
C ASP A 915 -16.04 -24.03 -11.48
N GLY A 916 -16.32 -23.82 -12.76
CA GLY A 916 -17.66 -23.58 -13.27
C GLY A 916 -18.48 -24.87 -13.33
N PHE A 917 -19.54 -24.86 -14.13
CA PHE A 917 -20.26 -26.09 -14.46
C PHE A 917 -19.66 -26.73 -15.73
N VAL A 918 -19.27 -28.00 -15.62
CA VAL A 918 -18.84 -28.82 -16.76
C VAL A 918 -19.74 -30.05 -16.82
N GLU A 919 -20.44 -30.24 -17.94
CA GLU A 919 -21.27 -31.43 -18.17
C GLU A 919 -20.44 -32.70 -17.98
N ASN A 920 -20.88 -33.58 -17.08
CA ASN A 920 -20.17 -34.82 -16.80
C ASN A 920 -21.12 -36.00 -16.60
N VAL A 921 -21.23 -36.85 -17.62
CA VAL A 921 -22.03 -38.09 -17.56
C VAL A 921 -21.50 -39.14 -16.58
N CYS A 922 -20.32 -38.92 -16.00
CA CYS A 922 -19.72 -39.73 -14.95
C CYS A 922 -19.83 -39.09 -13.55
N ASP A 923 -20.62 -38.03 -13.39
CA ASP A 923 -20.88 -37.42 -12.09
C ASP A 923 -21.56 -38.44 -11.13
N PRO A 924 -21.18 -38.49 -9.84
CA PRO A 924 -21.82 -39.36 -8.85
C PRO A 924 -23.36 -39.24 -8.81
N ILE A 925 -23.92 -38.08 -9.14
CA ILE A 925 -25.37 -37.87 -9.20
C ILE A 925 -26.04 -38.74 -10.27
N VAL A 926 -25.36 -39.01 -11.39
CA VAL A 926 -25.86 -39.90 -12.45
C VAL A 926 -25.96 -41.34 -11.95
N GLY A 927 -25.00 -41.76 -11.12
CA GLY A 927 -25.05 -43.06 -10.43
C GLY A 927 -26.20 -43.15 -9.44
N GLN A 928 -26.39 -42.13 -8.60
CA GLN A 928 -27.51 -42.06 -7.65
C GLN A 928 -28.87 -42.04 -8.36
N LEU A 929 -28.95 -41.37 -9.50
CA LEU A 929 -30.13 -41.35 -10.35
C LEU A 929 -30.39 -42.73 -10.97
N ALA A 930 -29.36 -43.43 -11.43
CA ALA A 930 -29.47 -44.80 -11.92
C ALA A 930 -29.94 -45.76 -10.82
N ASP A 931 -29.42 -45.63 -9.59
CA ASP A 931 -29.86 -46.43 -8.44
C ASP A 931 -31.34 -46.17 -8.10
N LEU A 932 -31.78 -44.90 -8.15
CA LEU A 932 -33.18 -44.51 -7.95
C LEU A 932 -34.11 -45.13 -9.01
N LEU A 933 -33.70 -45.06 -10.28
CA LEU A 933 -34.42 -45.66 -11.42
C LEU A 933 -34.46 -47.18 -11.31
N GLU A 934 -33.38 -47.81 -10.87
CA GLU A 934 -33.35 -49.26 -10.66
C GLU A 934 -34.27 -49.64 -9.49
N GLU A 935 -34.23 -48.95 -8.36
CA GLU A 935 -35.04 -49.28 -7.18
C GLU A 935 -36.54 -49.05 -7.39
N LYS A 936 -36.92 -47.94 -8.01
CA LYS A 936 -38.31 -47.44 -8.01
C LYS A 936 -38.92 -47.28 -9.40
N GLY A 937 -38.12 -47.40 -10.47
CA GLY A 937 -38.61 -47.30 -11.85
C GLY A 937 -39.35 -48.56 -12.29
N VAL A 938 -40.19 -48.40 -13.31
CA VAL A 938 -40.91 -49.49 -13.98
C VAL A 938 -40.77 -49.29 -15.49
N THR A 939 -40.35 -50.30 -16.23
CA THR A 939 -40.33 -50.25 -17.70
C THR A 939 -41.74 -50.20 -18.28
N ILE A 940 -41.90 -49.80 -19.54
CA ILE A 940 -43.19 -49.79 -20.27
C ILE A 940 -43.89 -51.17 -20.24
N SER A 941 -43.12 -52.25 -20.01
CA SER A 941 -43.61 -53.63 -19.91
C SER A 941 -44.08 -54.05 -18.49
N GLY A 942 -44.01 -53.16 -17.51
CA GLY A 942 -44.37 -53.43 -16.11
C GLY A 942 -43.28 -54.13 -15.28
N SER A 943 -42.06 -54.26 -15.81
CA SER A 943 -40.93 -54.93 -15.14
C SER A 943 -39.92 -53.92 -14.60
N ARG A 944 -39.18 -54.29 -13.54
CA ARG A 944 -38.08 -53.46 -12.99
C ARG A 944 -36.97 -53.26 -14.05
N PRO A 945 -36.45 -52.03 -14.26
CA PRO A 945 -35.36 -51.77 -15.21
C PRO A 945 -34.09 -52.55 -14.84
N THR A 946 -33.34 -52.99 -15.84
CA THR A 946 -31.99 -53.51 -15.63
C THR A 946 -31.00 -52.38 -15.33
N CYS A 947 -29.88 -52.68 -14.68
CA CYS A 947 -28.83 -51.69 -14.37
C CYS A 947 -28.37 -50.87 -15.60
N THR A 948 -28.27 -51.52 -16.78
CA THR A 948 -27.92 -50.82 -18.04
C THR A 948 -29.02 -49.86 -18.47
N GLU A 949 -30.28 -50.31 -18.46
CA GLU A 949 -31.43 -49.47 -18.82
C GLU A 949 -31.60 -48.28 -17.88
N ALA A 950 -31.39 -48.49 -16.57
CA ALA A 950 -31.43 -47.42 -15.58
C ALA A 950 -30.31 -46.39 -15.78
N ARG A 951 -29.09 -46.83 -16.12
CA ARG A 951 -27.95 -45.93 -16.37
C ARG A 951 -28.11 -45.11 -17.66
N ASP A 952 -28.60 -45.73 -18.73
CA ASP A 952 -28.86 -45.03 -20.00
C ASP A 952 -29.94 -43.97 -19.78
N CYS A 953 -31.03 -44.31 -19.08
CA CYS A 953 -32.07 -43.35 -18.70
C CYS A 953 -31.56 -42.24 -17.78
N ALA A 954 -30.75 -42.55 -16.76
CA ALA A 954 -30.15 -41.55 -15.88
C ALA A 954 -29.31 -40.54 -16.66
N THR A 955 -28.56 -41.01 -17.66
CA THR A 955 -27.76 -40.14 -18.54
C THR A 955 -28.65 -39.20 -19.35
N VAL A 956 -29.72 -39.71 -19.97
CA VAL A 956 -30.67 -38.89 -20.74
C VAL A 956 -31.31 -37.80 -19.88
N ILE A 957 -31.78 -38.16 -18.68
CA ILE A 957 -32.38 -37.20 -17.73
C ILE A 957 -31.36 -36.15 -17.32
N TYR A 958 -30.16 -36.58 -16.89
CA TYR A 958 -29.10 -35.66 -16.47
C TYR A 958 -28.72 -34.68 -17.57
N LEU A 959 -28.58 -35.14 -18.83
CA LEU A 959 -28.28 -34.27 -19.97
C LEU A 959 -29.39 -33.25 -20.26
N ALA A 960 -30.66 -33.63 -20.08
CA ALA A 960 -31.78 -32.70 -20.24
C ALA A 960 -31.74 -31.57 -19.18
N PHE A 961 -31.56 -31.94 -17.90
CA PHE A 961 -31.41 -30.95 -16.82
C PHE A 961 -30.17 -30.08 -17.00
N THR A 962 -29.04 -30.69 -17.39
CA THR A 962 -27.77 -30.00 -17.67
C THR A 962 -27.92 -28.97 -18.77
N LYS A 963 -28.60 -29.32 -19.87
CA LYS A 963 -28.83 -28.38 -20.98
C LYS A 963 -29.66 -27.18 -20.52
N THR A 964 -30.81 -27.43 -19.89
CA THR A 964 -31.69 -26.36 -19.38
C THR A 964 -30.98 -25.47 -18.36
N PHE A 965 -30.21 -26.08 -17.45
CA PHE A 965 -29.41 -25.35 -16.48
C PHE A 965 -28.33 -24.50 -17.13
N SER A 966 -27.57 -25.06 -18.08
CA SER A 966 -26.45 -24.37 -18.75
C SER A 966 -26.94 -23.16 -19.54
N GLU A 967 -28.04 -23.29 -20.29
CA GLU A 967 -28.67 -22.19 -21.02
C GLU A 967 -29.16 -21.08 -20.08
N TRP A 968 -29.66 -21.43 -18.88
CA TRP A 968 -30.07 -20.46 -17.87
C TRP A 968 -28.88 -19.81 -17.14
N TYR A 969 -27.82 -20.57 -16.88
CA TYR A 969 -26.67 -20.20 -16.05
C TYR A 969 -25.64 -19.37 -16.80
N GLU A 970 -25.50 -19.51 -18.13
CA GLU A 970 -24.51 -18.80 -18.96
C GLU A 970 -24.51 -17.28 -18.73
N GLY A 971 -25.70 -16.67 -18.60
CA GLY A 971 -25.85 -15.24 -18.34
C GLY A 971 -25.84 -14.81 -16.87
N LYS A 972 -25.64 -15.74 -15.91
CA LYS A 972 -25.77 -15.51 -14.46
C LYS A 972 -24.58 -16.05 -13.66
N THR A 973 -23.49 -16.40 -14.30
CA THR A 973 -22.32 -17.01 -13.64
C THR A 973 -21.77 -16.12 -12.52
N LEU A 974 -21.72 -14.81 -12.75
CA LEU A 974 -21.21 -13.81 -11.81
C LEU A 974 -22.29 -13.11 -10.97
N ASP A 975 -23.57 -13.44 -11.18
CA ASP A 975 -24.67 -12.81 -10.46
C ASP A 975 -24.76 -13.35 -9.03
N TYR A 976 -25.09 -12.46 -8.09
CA TYR A 976 -25.56 -12.87 -6.77
C TYR A 976 -27.05 -13.18 -6.83
N ILE A 977 -27.42 -14.38 -6.41
CA ILE A 977 -28.82 -14.82 -6.31
C ILE A 977 -29.01 -15.33 -4.89
N ASP A 978 -30.00 -14.76 -4.18
CA ASP A 978 -30.40 -15.25 -2.87
C ASP A 978 -30.83 -16.72 -2.92
N THR A 979 -30.55 -17.49 -1.87
CA THR A 979 -30.78 -18.95 -1.82
C THR A 979 -32.23 -19.35 -2.10
N ASP A 980 -33.21 -18.64 -1.54
CA ASP A 980 -34.63 -18.97 -1.71
C ASP A 980 -35.11 -18.62 -3.12
N VAL A 981 -34.60 -17.51 -3.66
CA VAL A 981 -34.86 -17.03 -5.02
C VAL A 981 -34.25 -17.99 -6.04
N LEU A 982 -33.03 -18.46 -5.79
CA LEU A 982 -32.34 -19.43 -6.62
C LEU A 982 -33.11 -20.75 -6.66
N THR A 983 -33.56 -21.24 -5.52
CA THR A 983 -34.38 -22.46 -5.44
C THR A 983 -35.65 -22.30 -6.29
N THR A 984 -36.36 -21.18 -6.15
CA THR A 984 -37.57 -20.89 -6.93
C THR A 984 -37.27 -20.82 -8.45
N ALA A 985 -36.17 -20.17 -8.84
CA ALA A 985 -35.77 -20.04 -10.23
C ALA A 985 -35.40 -21.39 -10.86
N LEU A 986 -34.65 -22.23 -10.13
CA LEU A 986 -34.26 -23.55 -10.59
C LEU A 986 -35.47 -24.49 -10.72
N THR A 987 -36.40 -24.48 -9.76
CA THR A 987 -37.65 -25.22 -9.88
C THR A 987 -38.42 -24.79 -11.13
N THR A 988 -38.53 -23.47 -11.38
CA THR A 988 -39.26 -22.94 -12.55
C THR A 988 -38.67 -23.40 -13.88
N ILE A 989 -37.34 -23.46 -14.03
CA ILE A 989 -36.72 -23.93 -15.28
C ILE A 989 -36.79 -25.45 -15.42
N PHE A 990 -36.76 -26.21 -14.31
CA PHE A 990 -36.85 -27.67 -14.35
C PHE A 990 -38.28 -28.15 -14.57
N ASP A 991 -39.30 -27.42 -14.10
CA ASP A 991 -40.72 -27.65 -14.40
C ASP A 991 -41.03 -27.58 -15.91
N ALA A 992 -40.17 -26.93 -16.71
CA ALA A 992 -40.30 -26.86 -18.16
C ALA A 992 -39.83 -28.13 -18.89
N ILE A 993 -39.24 -29.11 -18.18
CA ILE A 993 -38.80 -30.38 -18.73
C ILE A 993 -39.96 -31.37 -18.67
N GLU A 994 -40.56 -31.66 -19.82
CA GLU A 994 -41.68 -32.62 -19.91
C GLU A 994 -41.16 -34.07 -19.91
N PRO A 995 -41.52 -34.92 -18.92
CA PRO A 995 -41.00 -36.28 -18.80
C PRO A 995 -41.38 -37.17 -19.99
N GLU A 996 -42.49 -36.89 -20.67
CA GLU A 996 -42.94 -37.63 -21.85
C GLU A 996 -42.07 -37.40 -23.10
N GLU A 997 -41.29 -36.31 -23.13
CA GLU A 997 -40.41 -35.98 -24.26
C GLU A 997 -39.02 -36.64 -24.17
N LEU A 998 -38.68 -37.20 -22.99
CA LEU A 998 -37.40 -37.88 -22.76
C LEU A 998 -37.44 -39.33 -23.24
N THR A 999 -36.54 -39.69 -24.15
CA THR A 999 -36.43 -41.07 -24.66
C THR A 999 -35.75 -41.99 -23.65
N CYS A 1000 -36.55 -42.60 -22.76
CA CYS A 1000 -36.09 -43.53 -21.74
C CYS A 1000 -36.90 -44.85 -21.79
N THR A 1001 -36.25 -45.99 -21.47
CA THR A 1001 -36.88 -47.32 -21.40
C THR A 1001 -37.72 -47.53 -20.13
N THR A 1002 -37.49 -46.70 -19.12
CA THR A 1002 -38.23 -46.64 -17.85
C THR A 1002 -39.34 -45.59 -17.94
N ASP A 1003 -40.53 -45.87 -17.40
CA ASP A 1003 -41.60 -44.88 -17.22
C ASP A 1003 -41.23 -43.96 -16.06
N ILE A 1004 -40.66 -42.81 -16.40
CA ILE A 1004 -40.13 -41.82 -15.45
C ILE A 1004 -41.20 -40.89 -14.89
N ALA A 1005 -42.38 -40.80 -15.52
CA ALA A 1005 -43.45 -39.91 -15.09
C ALA A 1005 -43.97 -40.25 -13.68
N LEU A 1006 -43.97 -41.55 -13.32
CA LEU A 1006 -44.42 -42.03 -12.00
C LEU A 1006 -43.48 -41.66 -10.85
N ILE A 1007 -42.23 -41.35 -11.14
CA ILE A 1007 -41.18 -41.06 -10.14
C ILE A 1007 -40.51 -39.70 -10.36
N TRP A 1008 -41.09 -38.85 -11.22
CA TRP A 1008 -40.54 -37.55 -11.62
C TRP A 1008 -40.24 -36.63 -10.43
N ASN A 1009 -41.17 -36.49 -9.48
CA ASN A 1009 -40.96 -35.67 -8.28
C ASN A 1009 -39.75 -36.15 -7.43
N GLN A 1010 -39.40 -37.45 -7.48
CA GLN A 1010 -38.23 -37.97 -6.76
C GLN A 1010 -36.93 -37.70 -7.52
N ILE A 1011 -36.99 -37.67 -8.85
CA ILE A 1011 -35.88 -37.29 -9.73
C ILE A 1011 -35.56 -35.80 -9.53
N GLU A 1012 -36.57 -34.94 -9.55
CA GLU A 1012 -36.41 -33.50 -9.28
C GLU A 1012 -35.87 -33.23 -7.88
N ALA A 1013 -36.39 -33.91 -6.86
CA ALA A 1013 -35.90 -33.79 -5.49
C ALA A 1013 -34.42 -34.23 -5.32
N LEU A 1014 -33.90 -35.07 -6.23
CA LEU A 1014 -32.50 -35.48 -6.25
C LEU A 1014 -31.61 -34.48 -7.02
N LEU A 1015 -32.07 -33.99 -8.17
CA LEU A 1015 -31.28 -33.13 -9.06
C LEU A 1015 -31.30 -31.65 -8.65
N LEU A 1016 -32.41 -31.14 -8.10
CA LEU A 1016 -32.53 -29.74 -7.71
C LEU A 1016 -31.43 -29.32 -6.70
N PRO A 1017 -31.16 -30.06 -5.60
CA PRO A 1017 -30.06 -29.71 -4.69
C PRO A 1017 -28.67 -29.74 -5.34
N HIS A 1018 -28.45 -30.63 -6.33
CA HIS A 1018 -27.19 -30.73 -7.05
C HIS A 1018 -26.92 -29.48 -7.91
N PHE A 1019 -27.88 -29.07 -8.74
CA PHE A 1019 -27.74 -27.85 -9.55
C PHE A 1019 -27.78 -26.58 -8.71
N HIS A 1020 -28.52 -26.57 -7.60
CA HIS A 1020 -28.50 -25.48 -6.63
C HIS A 1020 -27.10 -25.31 -6.02
N PHE A 1021 -26.44 -26.41 -5.64
CA PHE A 1021 -25.05 -26.38 -5.18
C PHE A 1021 -24.11 -25.82 -6.26
N ILE A 1022 -24.22 -26.28 -7.50
CA ILE A 1022 -23.40 -25.77 -8.62
C ILE A 1022 -23.63 -24.28 -8.85
N ALA A 1023 -24.87 -23.80 -8.82
CA ALA A 1023 -25.16 -22.39 -9.03
C ALA A 1023 -24.60 -21.49 -7.92
N LEU A 1024 -24.59 -21.96 -6.66
CA LEU A 1024 -24.02 -21.21 -5.53
C LEU A 1024 -22.50 -21.24 -5.50
N TYR A 1025 -21.88 -22.39 -5.76
CA TYR A 1025 -20.45 -22.62 -5.53
C TYR A 1025 -19.61 -22.70 -6.81
N GLY A 1026 -20.24 -22.67 -7.98
CA GLY A 1026 -19.56 -22.49 -9.26
C GLY A 1026 -19.06 -21.06 -9.42
N TRP A 1027 -17.87 -20.89 -10.01
CA TRP A 1027 -17.24 -19.58 -10.24
C TRP A 1027 -17.08 -18.72 -8.96
N GLN A 1028 -16.91 -19.34 -7.79
CA GLN A 1028 -16.84 -18.63 -6.50
C GLN A 1028 -15.84 -17.48 -6.47
N PHE A 1029 -14.63 -17.73 -6.98
CA PHE A 1029 -13.59 -16.71 -7.00
C PHE A 1029 -13.99 -15.52 -7.89
N GLU A 1030 -14.35 -15.77 -9.14
CA GLU A 1030 -14.75 -14.72 -10.09
C GLU A 1030 -15.98 -13.95 -9.63
N ARG A 1031 -16.95 -14.63 -9.04
CA ARG A 1031 -18.14 -14.00 -8.48
C ARG A 1031 -17.79 -13.06 -7.33
N PHE A 1032 -16.90 -13.50 -6.43
CA PHE A 1032 -16.45 -12.65 -5.33
C PHE A 1032 -15.60 -11.48 -5.81
N GLU A 1033 -14.66 -11.71 -6.74
CA GLU A 1033 -13.83 -10.67 -7.35
C GLU A 1033 -14.70 -9.60 -8.02
N ASN A 1034 -15.67 -10.00 -8.86
CA ASN A 1034 -16.61 -9.08 -9.51
C ASN A 1034 -17.45 -8.30 -8.49
N ALA A 1035 -17.98 -8.95 -7.45
CA ALA A 1035 -18.75 -8.27 -6.41
C ALA A 1035 -17.89 -7.27 -5.61
N TRP A 1036 -16.66 -7.64 -5.30
CA TRP A 1036 -15.68 -6.83 -4.58
C TRP A 1036 -15.32 -5.56 -5.37
N GLU A 1037 -15.00 -5.70 -6.66
CA GLU A 1037 -14.69 -4.57 -7.54
C GLU A 1037 -15.88 -3.63 -7.70
N LEU A 1038 -17.07 -4.18 -7.98
CA LEU A 1038 -18.30 -3.40 -8.13
C LEU A 1038 -18.64 -2.63 -6.84
N TRP A 1039 -18.44 -3.24 -5.68
CA TRP A 1039 -18.63 -2.56 -4.40
C TRP A 1039 -17.61 -1.43 -4.21
N LEU A 1040 -16.33 -1.67 -4.50
CA LEU A 1040 -15.29 -0.66 -4.39
C LEU A 1040 -15.55 0.52 -5.32
N ASP A 1041 -15.99 0.28 -6.54
CA ASP A 1041 -16.40 1.32 -7.50
C ASP A 1041 -17.56 2.17 -6.96
N ALA A 1042 -18.59 1.54 -6.37
CA ALA A 1042 -19.70 2.28 -5.78
C ALA A 1042 -19.29 3.03 -4.51
N ASN A 1043 -18.43 2.44 -3.69
CA ASN A 1043 -17.93 3.01 -2.45
C ASN A 1043 -16.98 4.20 -2.72
N ALA A 1044 -16.15 4.14 -3.76
CA ALA A 1044 -15.19 5.20 -4.13
C ALA A 1044 -15.88 6.50 -4.59
N ARG A 1045 -17.14 6.44 -5.05
CA ARG A 1045 -17.93 7.61 -5.45
C ARG A 1045 -18.37 8.48 -4.26
N ILE A 1046 -18.27 7.96 -3.04
CA ILE A 1046 -18.75 8.60 -1.82
C ILE A 1046 -17.55 9.00 -0.97
N ASP A 1047 -17.42 10.29 -0.66
CA ASP A 1047 -16.45 10.76 0.32
C ASP A 1047 -17.04 10.65 1.73
N TRP A 1048 -16.85 9.46 2.33
CA TRP A 1048 -17.35 9.16 3.66
C TRP A 1048 -16.83 10.09 4.76
N MET A 1049 -15.73 10.82 4.54
CA MET A 1049 -15.20 11.78 5.51
C MET A 1049 -16.04 13.07 5.59
N GLU A 1050 -16.77 13.41 4.52
CA GLU A 1050 -17.58 14.62 4.42
C GLU A 1050 -19.06 14.40 4.74
N GLU A 1051 -19.56 13.16 4.70
CA GLU A 1051 -21.00 12.90 4.87
C GLU A 1051 -21.52 13.29 6.26
N ARG A 1052 -20.76 13.00 7.33
CA ARG A 1052 -20.98 13.50 8.72
C ARG A 1052 -22.46 13.63 9.15
N LEU A 1053 -23.28 12.60 8.87
CA LEU A 1053 -24.75 12.66 9.00
C LEU A 1053 -25.24 13.11 10.38
N HIS A 1054 -24.59 12.63 11.44
CA HIS A 1054 -24.90 13.01 12.81
C HIS A 1054 -24.64 14.50 13.04
N ASP A 1055 -23.43 14.97 12.74
CA ASP A 1055 -23.04 16.38 12.90
C ASP A 1055 -23.92 17.33 12.07
N ARG A 1056 -24.30 16.94 10.84
CA ARG A 1056 -25.21 17.71 9.98
C ARG A 1056 -26.61 17.78 10.59
N THR A 1057 -27.12 16.66 11.09
CA THR A 1057 -28.43 16.62 11.76
C THR A 1057 -28.42 17.50 13.01
N GLU A 1058 -27.37 17.42 13.83
CA GLU A 1058 -27.18 18.28 15.00
C GLU A 1058 -27.08 19.76 14.60
N ALA A 1059 -26.35 20.09 13.52
CA ALA A 1059 -26.22 21.47 13.03
C ALA A 1059 -27.56 22.05 12.54
N ILE A 1060 -28.38 21.27 11.83
CA ILE A 1060 -29.72 21.68 11.40
C ILE A 1060 -30.64 21.87 12.62
N LEU A 1061 -30.59 20.96 13.59
CA LEU A 1061 -31.35 21.08 14.85
C LEU A 1061 -30.94 22.33 15.63
N LEU A 1062 -29.63 22.61 15.74
CA LEU A 1062 -29.10 23.80 16.41
C LEU A 1062 -29.53 25.09 15.70
N ASN A 1063 -29.51 25.11 14.37
CA ASN A 1063 -29.99 26.26 13.58
C ASN A 1063 -31.51 26.48 13.74
N GLY A 1064 -32.27 25.39 13.85
CA GLY A 1064 -33.72 25.40 14.03
C GLY A 1064 -34.19 25.65 15.45
N LEU A 1065 -33.32 25.56 16.46
CA LEU A 1065 -33.71 25.62 17.88
C LEU A 1065 -34.24 27.02 18.27
N LEU A 1066 -35.43 27.06 18.84
CA LEU A 1066 -36.05 28.27 19.41
C LEU A 1066 -35.94 28.29 20.95
N GLN A 1067 -36.24 27.15 21.59
CA GLN A 1067 -36.08 26.98 23.05
C GLN A 1067 -35.70 25.53 23.38
N GLY A 1068 -34.70 25.35 24.24
CA GLY A 1068 -34.20 24.06 24.71
C GLY A 1068 -32.71 24.13 25.08
N PRO A 1069 -32.17 23.16 25.84
CA PRO A 1069 -30.74 23.09 26.12
C PRO A 1069 -29.99 22.56 24.88
N PRO A 1070 -29.02 23.31 24.31
CA PRO A 1070 -28.24 22.84 23.15
C PRO A 1070 -27.50 21.52 23.42
N SER A 1071 -27.13 21.25 24.67
CA SER A 1071 -26.42 20.02 25.07
C SER A 1071 -27.23 18.73 24.84
N ALA A 1072 -28.55 18.81 24.67
CA ALA A 1072 -29.41 17.64 24.40
C ALA A 1072 -29.59 17.36 22.89
N LEU A 1073 -29.02 18.18 22.01
CA LEU A 1073 -29.19 18.04 20.56
C LEU A 1073 -28.41 16.87 19.97
N CYS A 1074 -27.25 16.52 20.53
CA CYS A 1074 -26.44 15.39 20.08
C CYS A 1074 -27.19 14.04 20.22
N GLU A 1075 -27.80 13.78 21.38
CA GLU A 1075 -28.63 12.59 21.60
C GLU A 1075 -29.88 12.60 20.71
N CYS A 1076 -30.45 13.78 20.49
CA CYS A 1076 -31.59 13.96 19.61
C CYS A 1076 -31.26 13.61 18.14
N ALA A 1077 -30.14 14.14 17.63
CA ALA A 1077 -29.65 13.86 16.28
C ALA A 1077 -29.39 12.36 16.09
N ALA A 1078 -28.75 11.72 17.06
CA ALA A 1078 -28.50 10.28 17.04
C ALA A 1078 -29.80 9.46 16.88
N SER A 1079 -30.80 9.72 17.72
CA SER A 1079 -32.08 9.00 17.67
C SER A 1079 -32.81 9.16 16.33
N ILE A 1080 -32.73 10.35 15.72
CA ILE A 1080 -33.36 10.62 14.41
C ILE A 1080 -32.68 9.80 13.30
N VAL A 1081 -31.34 9.84 13.23
CA VAL A 1081 -30.58 9.13 12.19
C VAL A 1081 -30.73 7.61 12.36
N GLU A 1082 -30.72 7.11 13.60
CA GLU A 1082 -30.91 5.69 13.90
C GLU A 1082 -32.29 5.18 13.44
N ALA A 1083 -33.37 5.88 13.81
CA ALA A 1083 -34.72 5.50 13.40
C ALA A 1083 -34.89 5.53 11.87
N TYR A 1084 -34.27 6.51 11.21
CA TYR A 1084 -34.27 6.58 9.74
C TYR A 1084 -33.52 5.39 9.13
N GLY A 1085 -32.35 5.06 9.67
CA GLY A 1085 -31.53 3.92 9.27
C GLY A 1085 -32.23 2.58 9.42
N GLN A 1086 -32.93 2.34 10.53
CA GLN A 1086 -33.70 1.10 10.74
C GLN A 1086 -34.78 0.90 9.66
N ASN A 1087 -35.48 1.96 9.25
CA ASN A 1087 -36.45 1.89 8.15
C ASN A 1087 -35.77 1.60 6.81
N PHE A 1088 -34.61 2.20 6.55
CA PHE A 1088 -33.83 1.94 5.34
C PHE A 1088 -33.36 0.49 5.27
N ARG A 1089 -32.86 -0.06 6.39
CA ARG A 1089 -32.44 -1.45 6.46
C ARG A 1089 -33.57 -2.42 6.16
N ALA A 1090 -34.73 -2.23 6.79
CA ALA A 1090 -35.91 -3.08 6.55
C ALA A 1090 -36.35 -3.03 5.07
N TRP A 1091 -36.27 -1.86 4.43
CA TRP A 1091 -36.51 -1.72 2.99
C TRP A 1091 -35.48 -2.47 2.14
N MET A 1092 -34.20 -2.38 2.48
CA MET A 1092 -33.11 -3.10 1.79
C MET A 1092 -33.32 -4.61 1.87
N GLU A 1093 -33.49 -5.14 3.09
CA GLU A 1093 -33.71 -6.57 3.35
C GLU A 1093 -34.94 -7.11 2.60
N THR A 1094 -36.03 -6.33 2.54
CA THR A 1094 -37.24 -6.71 1.80
C THR A 1094 -36.99 -6.83 0.29
N ASN A 1095 -36.16 -5.96 -0.31
CA ASN A 1095 -35.86 -6.04 -1.74
C ASN A 1095 -34.90 -7.20 -2.06
N ILE A 1096 -33.90 -7.44 -1.20
CA ILE A 1096 -32.95 -8.54 -1.34
C ILE A 1096 -33.67 -9.89 -1.21
N ALA A 1097 -34.50 -10.07 -0.18
CA ALA A 1097 -35.29 -11.29 0.02
C ALA A 1097 -36.31 -11.55 -1.12
N ALA A 1098 -36.69 -10.50 -1.86
CA ALA A 1098 -37.54 -10.62 -3.04
C ALA A 1098 -36.75 -10.95 -4.34
N GLY A 1099 -35.42 -11.08 -4.27
CA GLY A 1099 -34.58 -11.42 -5.43
C GLY A 1099 -34.46 -10.33 -6.49
N ARG A 1100 -34.70 -9.06 -6.12
CA ARG A 1100 -34.64 -7.95 -7.06
C ARG A 1100 -33.19 -7.55 -7.33
N ALA A 1101 -32.86 -7.24 -8.58
CA ALA A 1101 -31.63 -6.50 -8.88
C ALA A 1101 -31.77 -5.06 -8.34
N PHE A 1102 -30.65 -4.39 -8.04
CA PHE A 1102 -30.68 -3.02 -7.51
C PHE A 1102 -31.47 -2.05 -8.39
N THR A 1103 -31.39 -2.19 -9.72
CA THR A 1103 -32.13 -1.38 -10.69
C THR A 1103 -33.65 -1.55 -10.59
N ASP A 1104 -34.12 -2.64 -10.02
CA ASP A 1104 -35.54 -2.99 -9.88
C ASP A 1104 -36.08 -2.76 -8.45
N PHE A 1105 -35.28 -2.14 -7.59
CA PHE A 1105 -35.70 -1.83 -6.23
C PHE A 1105 -36.90 -0.88 -6.22
N GLN A 1106 -37.83 -1.13 -5.32
CA GLN A 1106 -38.93 -0.19 -5.10
C GLN A 1106 -38.38 1.09 -4.47
N PRO A 1107 -38.89 2.29 -4.82
CA PRO A 1107 -38.41 3.54 -4.22
C PRO A 1107 -38.51 3.49 -2.69
N PHE A 1108 -37.44 3.91 -2.00
CA PHE A 1108 -37.46 4.03 -0.54
C PHE A 1108 -38.41 5.16 -0.12
N VAL A 1109 -39.41 4.84 0.71
CA VAL A 1109 -40.37 5.81 1.25
C VAL A 1109 -40.14 5.95 2.76
N PRO A 1110 -39.38 6.95 3.21
CA PRO A 1110 -39.07 7.12 4.63
C PRO A 1110 -40.27 7.60 5.46
N GLN A 1111 -40.28 7.24 6.73
CA GLN A 1111 -41.24 7.79 7.70
C GLN A 1111 -40.93 9.28 7.99
N PRO A 1112 -41.94 10.11 8.29
CA PRO A 1112 -41.71 11.51 8.66
C PRO A 1112 -40.80 11.64 9.89
N VAL A 1113 -39.83 12.55 9.83
CA VAL A 1113 -38.91 12.82 10.94
C VAL A 1113 -39.67 13.36 12.15
N VAL A 1114 -39.50 12.71 13.30
CA VAL A 1114 -40.06 13.14 14.59
C VAL A 1114 -38.99 13.87 15.38
N LEU A 1115 -39.23 15.15 15.70
CA LEU A 1115 -38.31 15.95 16.51
C LEU A 1115 -38.43 15.59 18.00
N CYS A 1116 -37.35 15.79 18.74
CA CYS A 1116 -37.25 15.37 20.14
C CYS A 1116 -38.17 16.15 21.09
N SER A 1117 -38.65 15.46 22.12
CA SER A 1117 -39.55 16.01 23.11
C SER A 1117 -38.85 17.02 24.03
N GLY A 1118 -39.59 18.02 24.52
CA GLY A 1118 -39.05 19.03 25.45
C GLY A 1118 -38.27 20.19 24.81
N MET A 1119 -38.18 20.24 23.48
CA MET A 1119 -37.56 21.34 22.72
C MET A 1119 -38.55 21.94 21.72
N THR A 1120 -38.37 23.21 21.36
CA THR A 1120 -39.17 23.88 20.32
C THR A 1120 -38.27 24.30 19.17
N PHE A 1121 -38.69 23.97 17.95
CA PHE A 1121 -37.95 24.22 16.72
C PHE A 1121 -38.76 25.10 15.76
N ARG A 1122 -38.07 25.76 14.84
CA ARG A 1122 -38.70 26.54 13.76
C ARG A 1122 -39.53 25.62 12.85
N PRO A 1123 -40.66 26.11 12.30
CA PRO A 1123 -41.39 25.39 11.25
C PRO A 1123 -40.46 25.04 10.08
N GLY A 1124 -40.52 23.80 9.60
CA GLY A 1124 -39.69 23.30 8.50
C GLY A 1124 -38.39 22.58 8.92
N THR A 1125 -37.99 22.63 10.21
CA THR A 1125 -36.76 21.93 10.69
C THR A 1125 -36.83 20.42 10.43
N ALA A 1126 -37.96 19.77 10.75
CA ALA A 1126 -38.16 18.34 10.48
C ALA A 1126 -38.11 18.01 8.97
N THR A 1127 -38.68 18.88 8.14
CA THR A 1127 -38.67 18.74 6.68
C THR A 1127 -37.26 18.87 6.11
N ALA A 1128 -36.46 19.82 6.62
CA ALA A 1128 -35.07 20.00 6.21
C ALA A 1128 -34.22 18.75 6.53
N ILE A 1129 -34.35 18.21 7.74
CA ILE A 1129 -33.67 16.95 8.13
C ILE A 1129 -34.15 15.80 7.25
N GLY A 1130 -35.47 15.66 7.03
CA GLY A 1130 -36.04 14.61 6.20
C GLY A 1130 -35.55 14.65 4.74
N ASN A 1131 -35.48 15.84 4.14
CA ASN A 1131 -34.96 16.02 2.78
C ASN A 1131 -33.47 15.67 2.69
N MET A 1132 -32.66 16.14 3.66
CA MET A 1132 -31.23 15.83 3.73
C MET A 1132 -30.99 14.33 3.86
N LEU A 1133 -31.68 13.65 4.79
CA LEU A 1133 -31.54 12.19 4.95
C LEU A 1133 -32.02 11.43 3.72
N ALA A 1134 -33.09 11.87 3.06
CA ALA A 1134 -33.59 11.23 1.83
C ALA A 1134 -32.59 11.33 0.68
N GLU A 1135 -32.00 12.51 0.44
CA GLU A 1135 -30.97 12.72 -0.56
C GLU A 1135 -29.74 11.84 -0.29
N ARG A 1136 -29.25 11.85 0.95
CA ARG A 1136 -28.04 11.13 1.37
C ARG A 1136 -28.21 9.61 1.30
N TYR A 1137 -29.26 9.07 1.89
CA TYR A 1137 -29.53 7.62 1.85
C TYR A 1137 -29.80 7.12 0.42
N ALA A 1138 -30.39 7.94 -0.45
CA ALA A 1138 -30.53 7.59 -1.87
C ALA A 1138 -29.16 7.44 -2.55
N SER A 1139 -28.20 8.32 -2.24
CA SER A 1139 -26.83 8.22 -2.77
C SER A 1139 -26.06 7.00 -2.23
N TYR A 1140 -26.37 6.53 -1.01
CA TYR A 1140 -25.71 5.38 -0.40
C TYR A 1140 -26.28 4.03 -0.83
N ALA A 1141 -27.47 4.00 -1.42
CA ALA A 1141 -28.23 2.77 -1.62
C ALA A 1141 -27.50 1.72 -2.48
N GLU A 1142 -26.83 2.15 -3.55
CA GLU A 1142 -26.07 1.25 -4.43
C GLU A 1142 -24.88 0.65 -3.68
N ALA A 1143 -24.07 1.49 -3.01
CA ALA A 1143 -22.91 1.06 -2.25
C ALA A 1143 -23.30 0.09 -1.12
N SER A 1144 -24.40 0.38 -0.42
CA SER A 1144 -24.93 -0.48 0.63
C SER A 1144 -25.40 -1.83 0.09
N TYR A 1145 -26.19 -1.86 -0.99
CA TYR A 1145 -26.61 -3.11 -1.63
C TYR A 1145 -25.42 -3.97 -2.07
N ARG A 1146 -24.41 -3.36 -2.69
CA ARG A 1146 -23.21 -4.09 -3.12
C ARG A 1146 -22.40 -4.60 -1.92
N LEU A 1147 -22.37 -3.85 -0.81
CA LEU A 1147 -21.76 -4.34 0.44
C LEU A 1147 -22.49 -5.57 0.98
N TRP A 1148 -23.83 -5.58 0.97
CA TRP A 1148 -24.62 -6.76 1.34
C TRP A 1148 -24.22 -7.99 0.53
N VAL A 1149 -24.05 -7.84 -0.79
CA VAL A 1149 -23.60 -8.92 -1.69
C VAL A 1149 -22.20 -9.40 -1.33
N VAL A 1150 -21.24 -8.49 -1.15
CA VAL A 1150 -19.85 -8.83 -0.77
C VAL A 1150 -19.81 -9.59 0.55
N LEU A 1151 -20.55 -9.13 1.56
CA LEU A 1151 -20.61 -9.77 2.88
C LEU A 1151 -21.18 -11.19 2.80
N HIS A 1152 -22.25 -11.40 2.04
CA HIS A 1152 -22.86 -12.72 1.84
C HIS A 1152 -21.92 -13.66 1.09
N LEU A 1153 -21.27 -13.19 0.03
CA LEU A 1153 -20.32 -14.00 -0.73
C LEU A 1153 -19.09 -14.36 0.11
N LEU A 1154 -18.51 -13.38 0.80
CA LEU A 1154 -17.35 -13.56 1.68
C LEU A 1154 -17.61 -14.59 2.78
N HIS A 1155 -18.76 -14.49 3.45
CA HIS A 1155 -19.17 -15.43 4.49
C HIS A 1155 -19.31 -16.86 3.95
N ASN A 1156 -19.80 -17.02 2.71
CA ASN A 1156 -20.05 -18.33 2.11
C ASN A 1156 -18.88 -18.89 1.28
N LEU A 1157 -17.73 -18.20 1.21
CA LEU A 1157 -16.54 -18.69 0.49
C LEU A 1157 -16.08 -20.04 1.05
N ARG A 1158 -15.85 -21.01 0.16
CA ARG A 1158 -15.34 -22.34 0.52
C ARG A 1158 -13.91 -22.55 0.07
N ASN A 1159 -13.13 -23.13 0.98
CA ASN A 1159 -11.76 -23.54 0.69
C ASN A 1159 -11.76 -24.80 -0.18
N VAL A 1160 -11.07 -24.78 -1.31
CA VAL A 1160 -10.94 -25.96 -2.18
C VAL A 1160 -9.65 -26.70 -1.83
N TYR A 1161 -9.73 -28.01 -1.69
CA TYR A 1161 -8.59 -28.87 -1.42
C TYR A 1161 -8.38 -29.83 -2.59
N PRO A 1162 -7.13 -30.21 -2.91
CA PRO A 1162 -6.88 -31.27 -3.87
C PRO A 1162 -7.58 -32.57 -3.44
N GLY A 1163 -8.09 -33.30 -4.43
CA GLY A 1163 -8.64 -34.64 -4.23
C GLY A 1163 -7.60 -35.56 -3.62
N ALA A 1164 -8.00 -36.37 -2.64
CA ALA A 1164 -7.12 -37.37 -2.07
C ALA A 1164 -6.90 -38.52 -3.07
N THR A 1165 -5.65 -38.96 -3.25
CA THR A 1165 -5.36 -40.21 -3.96
C THR A 1165 -5.41 -41.37 -2.97
N LEU A 1166 -6.27 -42.36 -3.23
CA LEU A 1166 -6.26 -43.63 -2.51
C LEU A 1166 -5.02 -44.42 -2.92
N HIS A 1167 -4.25 -44.87 -1.92
CA HIS A 1167 -3.10 -45.74 -2.15
C HIS A 1167 -3.61 -47.10 -2.68
N ASP A 1168 -3.61 -47.28 -4.00
CA ASP A 1168 -3.68 -48.61 -4.57
C ASP A 1168 -2.27 -49.23 -4.53
N CYS A 1169 -2.20 -50.54 -4.31
CA CYS A 1169 -0.93 -51.23 -4.10
C CYS A 1169 -0.15 -51.49 -5.40
N ASP A 1170 -0.63 -51.04 -6.57
CA ASP A 1170 -0.08 -51.34 -7.89
C ASP A 1170 0.53 -50.10 -8.58
N ASP A 1171 0.04 -48.88 -8.32
CA ASP A 1171 0.59 -47.61 -8.81
C ASP A 1171 1.12 -46.73 -7.64
N GLY A 1172 2.43 -46.77 -7.41
CA GLY A 1172 3.12 -46.09 -6.30
C GLY A 1172 3.21 -44.55 -6.38
N SER A 1173 2.15 -43.84 -6.77
CA SER A 1173 2.10 -42.38 -6.74
C SER A 1173 1.55 -41.87 -5.39
N ASP A 1174 2.43 -41.76 -4.40
CA ASP A 1174 2.13 -41.40 -2.99
C ASP A 1174 2.13 -39.88 -2.69
N LEU A 1175 1.95 -39.02 -3.69
CA LEU A 1175 2.16 -37.56 -3.53
C LEU A 1175 1.10 -36.86 -2.67
N ASN A 1176 -0.13 -37.40 -2.52
CA ASN A 1176 -1.19 -36.75 -1.73
C ASN A 1176 -2.13 -37.75 -0.99
N PRO A 1177 -1.67 -38.40 0.11
CA PRO A 1177 -2.48 -39.34 0.86
C PRO A 1177 -3.64 -38.63 1.59
N VAL A 1178 -4.74 -39.35 1.83
CA VAL A 1178 -5.90 -38.84 2.60
C VAL A 1178 -5.43 -38.29 3.95
N ARG A 1179 -5.58 -36.98 4.16
CA ARG A 1179 -5.28 -36.27 5.40
C ARG A 1179 -6.48 -35.40 5.80
N LEU A 1180 -7.01 -35.62 7.00
CA LEU A 1180 -8.06 -34.79 7.60
C LEU A 1180 -7.62 -33.32 7.60
N GLY A 1181 -8.43 -32.44 7.00
CA GLY A 1181 -8.15 -31.01 6.90
C GLY A 1181 -7.09 -30.62 5.85
N SER A 1182 -6.66 -31.54 4.97
CA SER A 1182 -5.68 -31.22 3.92
C SER A 1182 -6.01 -31.83 2.54
N THR A 1183 -6.96 -32.75 2.46
CA THR A 1183 -7.39 -33.37 1.20
C THR A 1183 -8.91 -33.54 1.18
N ALA A 1184 -9.55 -33.32 0.04
CA ALA A 1184 -10.97 -33.61 -0.13
C ALA A 1184 -11.17 -35.13 -0.36
N LEU A 1185 -12.00 -35.76 0.46
CA LEU A 1185 -12.45 -37.15 0.24
C LEU A 1185 -13.65 -37.13 -0.71
N GLY A 1186 -13.48 -37.71 -1.92
CA GLY A 1186 -14.61 -38.15 -2.74
C GLY A 1186 -14.97 -37.38 -4.01
N ASN A 1187 -14.16 -36.42 -4.51
CA ASN A 1187 -14.58 -35.57 -5.65
C ASN A 1187 -13.75 -35.63 -6.95
N TYR A 1188 -12.86 -36.60 -7.19
CA TYR A 1188 -12.25 -36.73 -8.52
C TYR A 1188 -12.13 -38.17 -9.04
N VAL A 1189 -12.42 -38.28 -10.33
CA VAL A 1189 -12.38 -39.46 -11.19
C VAL A 1189 -10.93 -39.82 -11.49
N SER A 1190 -10.58 -41.10 -11.42
CA SER A 1190 -9.34 -41.62 -12.01
C SER A 1190 -9.43 -41.48 -13.55
N GLY A 1191 -8.96 -40.38 -14.13
CA GLY A 1191 -9.00 -40.27 -15.60
C GLY A 1191 -8.56 -38.97 -16.29
N SER A 1192 -8.23 -37.88 -15.61
CA SER A 1192 -7.72 -36.67 -16.29
C SER A 1192 -6.19 -36.65 -16.34
N ALA A 1193 -5.62 -37.33 -17.34
CA ALA A 1193 -4.30 -36.95 -17.84
C ALA A 1193 -4.34 -35.50 -18.36
N PRO A 1194 -3.23 -34.73 -18.29
CA PRO A 1194 -3.17 -33.40 -18.86
C PRO A 1194 -3.58 -33.44 -20.34
N VAL A 1195 -4.52 -32.58 -20.72
CA VAL A 1195 -4.97 -32.41 -22.10
C VAL A 1195 -3.77 -32.00 -22.95
N THR A 1196 -3.23 -32.93 -23.73
CA THR A 1196 -2.33 -32.61 -24.83
C THR A 1196 -3.11 -31.80 -25.87
N PRO A 1197 -2.65 -30.61 -26.28
CA PRO A 1197 -3.24 -29.92 -27.42
C PRO A 1197 -3.05 -30.78 -28.67
N VAL A 1198 -4.12 -30.92 -29.45
CA VAL A 1198 -4.19 -31.73 -30.67
C VAL A 1198 -3.15 -31.23 -31.67
N VAL A 1199 -2.10 -32.02 -31.90
CA VAL A 1199 -1.18 -31.83 -33.03
C VAL A 1199 -1.75 -32.62 -34.21
N ASN A 1200 -2.28 -31.92 -35.22
CA ASN A 1200 -2.66 -32.56 -36.49
C ASN A 1200 -1.40 -32.91 -37.30
N ALA A 1201 -1.02 -34.19 -37.33
CA ALA A 1201 -0.14 -34.75 -38.35
C ALA A 1201 -0.56 -36.20 -38.69
N PRO A 1202 -0.55 -36.61 -39.98
CA PRO A 1202 -1.10 -37.90 -40.40
C PRO A 1202 -0.15 -39.06 -40.08
N VAL A 1203 -0.70 -40.11 -39.47
CA VAL A 1203 0.01 -41.36 -39.14
C VAL A 1203 0.03 -42.29 -40.35
N VAL A 1204 1.22 -42.76 -40.73
CA VAL A 1204 1.44 -43.88 -41.65
C VAL A 1204 1.58 -45.15 -40.83
N GLU A 1205 0.68 -46.12 -41.04
CA GLU A 1205 0.70 -47.43 -40.40
C GLU A 1205 1.84 -48.32 -40.91
N THR A 1206 2.50 -49.05 -40.00
CA THR A 1206 3.03 -50.40 -40.27
C THR A 1206 3.03 -51.24 -38.98
N PRO A 1207 2.61 -52.51 -39.02
CA PRO A 1207 2.52 -53.38 -37.84
C PRO A 1207 3.75 -54.31 -37.72
N VAL A 1208 4.00 -54.89 -36.53
CA VAL A 1208 4.59 -56.24 -36.34
C VAL A 1208 4.68 -56.66 -34.83
N VAL A 1209 3.93 -57.73 -34.52
CA VAL A 1209 4.28 -58.98 -33.79
C VAL A 1209 4.28 -59.09 -32.25
N GLU A 1210 3.45 -60.04 -31.80
CA GLU A 1210 3.33 -60.72 -30.50
C GLU A 1210 4.60 -61.49 -30.04
N ALA A 1211 4.81 -61.64 -28.72
CA ALA A 1211 5.08 -62.93 -28.06
C ALA A 1211 5.29 -62.88 -26.52
N MET A 1212 4.36 -63.52 -25.80
CA MET A 1212 4.55 -64.56 -24.76
C MET A 1212 5.32 -64.37 -23.42
N ARG A 1213 4.58 -64.78 -22.35
CA ARG A 1213 4.90 -65.73 -21.25
C ARG A 1213 5.29 -65.23 -19.83
N SER A 1214 4.28 -65.29 -18.94
CA SER A 1214 4.18 -66.06 -17.67
C SER A 1214 5.44 -66.52 -16.91
N ALA A 1215 5.52 -66.19 -15.60
CA ALA A 1215 5.69 -67.16 -14.50
C ALA A 1215 5.68 -66.48 -13.10
N SER A 1216 4.87 -67.03 -12.19
CA SER A 1216 4.87 -66.78 -10.73
C SER A 1216 5.91 -67.71 -10.04
N PRO A 1217 6.35 -67.44 -8.77
CA PRO A 1217 5.86 -68.32 -7.69
C PRO A 1217 5.79 -67.73 -6.25
N ALA A 1218 4.69 -68.09 -5.58
CA ALA A 1218 4.52 -68.72 -4.25
C ALA A 1218 5.36 -68.35 -2.99
N LYS A 1219 4.59 -68.02 -1.93
CA LYS A 1219 4.88 -67.86 -0.49
C LYS A 1219 5.45 -69.11 0.24
N LYS A 1220 6.24 -68.89 1.30
CA LYS A 1220 6.36 -69.78 2.48
C LYS A 1220 6.38 -68.99 3.81
N LYS A 1221 5.54 -69.45 4.76
CA LYS A 1221 5.38 -69.00 6.16
C LYS A 1221 6.44 -69.62 7.10
N LYS A 1222 6.75 -68.96 8.24
CA LYS A 1222 6.55 -69.36 9.68
C LYS A 1222 7.61 -68.75 10.66
N PRO A 1223 7.43 -68.72 12.01
CA PRO A 1223 7.17 -67.47 12.78
C PRO A 1223 7.96 -67.25 14.11
N ARG A 1224 7.69 -66.10 14.78
CA ARG A 1224 7.67 -65.79 16.26
C ARG A 1224 8.92 -66.04 17.16
N SER A 1225 9.37 -64.99 17.87
CA SER A 1225 9.43 -64.84 19.36
C SER A 1225 9.98 -63.44 19.73
N LYS A 1226 9.24 -62.56 20.45
CA LYS A 1226 9.17 -62.27 21.92
C LYS A 1226 10.41 -61.63 22.59
N ASN A 1227 10.16 -60.45 23.19
CA ASN A 1227 10.82 -59.75 24.34
C ASN A 1227 12.22 -59.16 24.06
N ARG A 1228 12.59 -57.92 24.45
CA ARG A 1228 12.56 -57.35 25.80
C ARG A 1228 12.97 -55.83 25.80
N THR A 1229 12.23 -55.04 26.59
CA THR A 1229 12.62 -53.86 27.43
C THR A 1229 13.17 -52.53 26.85
N PRO A 1230 12.80 -51.39 27.50
CA PRO A 1230 13.14 -50.03 27.10
C PRO A 1230 14.40 -49.52 27.82
N ASN A 1231 15.03 -48.46 27.29
CA ASN A 1231 15.80 -47.56 28.13
C ASN A 1231 15.83 -46.13 27.56
N THR A 1232 15.65 -45.22 28.49
CA THR A 1232 15.82 -43.77 28.45
C THR A 1232 17.24 -43.35 28.06
N LYS A 1233 17.33 -42.33 27.20
CA LYS A 1233 18.06 -41.08 27.44
C LYS A 1233 17.57 -40.01 26.49
#